data_AF-A0A959GES6-F1
#
_entry.id   AF-A0A959GES6-F1
#
_cell.length_a   1.000
_cell.length_b   1.000
_cell.length_c   1.000
_cell.angle_alpha   90.00
_cell.angle_beta   90.00
_cell.angle_gamma   90.00
#
_symmetry.space_group_name_H-M   'P 1'
#
loop_
_entity.id
_entity.type
_entity.pdbx_description
1 polymer ?
#
loop_
_entity_poly.entity_id
_entity_poly.type
_entity_poly.pdbx_seq_one_letter_code
_entity_poly.pdbx_strand_id
1 'polypeptide(L)'
;MAPFCAQTCTVCGAGLDGYVGMNANTPNWEAPADFCAPQFHSVQWLAFVAGSTSITFNFTPFNCQSAAGNGLQVQVYGSTDCSTWFPVSNCDPAVNENQTTTLNASGLVPGGTYFFVIDGNSGDVCQFQIDVVSGSTVAPNVVGTPVISGPTTICTGGLGTYTANGVTGAGYYNWTLNGTPIGDGSNQVMVDFPSTGSYQLCVTPGNSCYGDGANACITIQVGPLPLEVLNITRCFEDLPYIYQGMVFSTAGVYNFDYVRPDGCVQPVRLTLNVVGPIPDTDISADICQGEVYNFGGQAYGQTGYFTKTFNSFQGCDSVVHLTLTVHAPDFTNLGFIDHCQLLGPYYVGATPFNQTGPINVLLQNQFGCDSTVVGYLNIVSPEFVFIDTTICEGEVVELGNFAYSQTGNYQDSYEYPDGCNNTFQLSLTVYAPETFIDTVVCAGESVQVGNSTYSATGNYTKILPAQYLGLGCDSTVHLNLTVLAPILTNIQAAICEGESYTLGSSTYTQSGVYNEVLPASNGCDSTVRLTLTVYPNVATTLNEEVCFGSSFTVGDSTFTQDGAYEVILQSARGCDSTVTLNLNVKDAILTVLNESICDGSSFTVGGIDFSTAGAHEVVLSAADGCDSTVTLNLTVLDNPETVLNPSICLGQSYTVGNSTYNQSGTYTDVLPAANGCDSTVTLNLNVLGPIINNITRRICTGQAYTVGSTTFNQAGMYTVTLTNNIGCDSIVNLTLTIEDVIRDTLVTSLCEGESYTVGNNTYSATGFYDNAFVTSAGCDSVFYLDLTIVPTRYATVDAVICDGESVMVGGNSYTTTGSFQETLVSAETGCDSIVSLNLTVLDVPVTVLNEQICEGESYPVGSSNYTATGSYSDTLVAANGCDSIVFLDLQVLDVPATGLSEEICDGESFLVGNSTYTTTGVYVDTLVAANGCDSIVTLDLLVKDVPETNLVAAICELESYQVGNSVYTSSGTYQDIFTAANGCDSIVNLELTVFPIRYRTLNSSICAGGSYTVGSSTYTQTGTYVDTLISVVTNCDSIVTLNLTVTDFYEVNLDETICEGESFTVGANAYTQTGLYSDAFISSDGCDSIVNLNLTVLPLRYQTVDATICDGESFAMGGIDYFVSGTYMTTLTAVETGCDSIVTLNLQVNPVFETNLT
;
A
#
# COMPACT_ATOMS: atom_id res chain seq x y z
N MET A 1 -25.76 50.41 -4.31
CA MET A 1 -26.59 49.71 -5.30
C MET A 1 -26.25 50.20 -6.69
N ALA A 2 -26.10 49.30 -7.65
CA ALA A 2 -25.76 49.63 -9.04
C ALA A 2 -26.39 48.61 -10.01
N PRO A 3 -26.57 48.96 -11.30
CA PRO A 3 -27.08 48.02 -12.30
C PRO A 3 -26.07 46.94 -12.72
N PHE A 4 -24.79 47.08 -12.33
CA PHE A 4 -23.71 46.12 -12.57
C PHE A 4 -22.98 45.81 -11.25
N CYS A 5 -22.64 44.55 -11.02
CA CYS A 5 -21.83 43.98 -9.94
C CYS A 5 -20.54 44.77 -9.76
N ALA A 6 -19.75 44.98 -10.81
CA ALA A 6 -18.46 45.67 -10.72
C ALA A 6 -18.57 47.15 -10.30
N GLN A 7 -19.76 47.74 -10.40
CA GLN A 7 -20.02 49.15 -10.07
C GLN A 7 -20.61 49.34 -8.67
N THR A 8 -21.02 48.27 -7.98
CA THR A 8 -21.67 48.40 -6.69
C THR A 8 -20.64 48.59 -5.58
N CYS A 9 -20.88 49.58 -4.71
CA CYS A 9 -20.07 49.77 -3.52
C CYS A 9 -20.45 48.72 -2.46
N THR A 10 -19.45 48.13 -1.82
CA THR A 10 -19.64 47.18 -0.73
C THR A 10 -20.09 47.90 0.53
N VAL A 11 -21.19 47.44 1.14
CA VAL A 11 -21.66 47.96 2.42
C VAL A 11 -20.75 47.43 3.53
N CYS A 12 -20.11 48.38 4.22
CA CYS A 12 -19.20 48.14 5.35
C CYS A 12 -19.74 48.84 6.62
N GLY A 13 -19.08 48.63 7.76
CA GLY A 13 -19.46 49.24 9.04
C GLY A 13 -20.48 48.39 9.81
N ALA A 14 -21.69 48.90 10.06
CA ALA A 14 -22.72 48.20 10.84
C ALA A 14 -23.36 46.98 10.12
N GLY A 15 -22.95 46.69 8.88
CA GLY A 15 -23.51 45.62 8.07
C GLY A 15 -24.87 46.01 7.46
N LEU A 16 -25.68 45.00 7.12
CA LEU A 16 -26.98 45.14 6.49
C LEU A 16 -28.17 45.05 7.46
N ASP A 17 -27.95 44.86 8.76
CA ASP A 17 -29.08 44.75 9.71
C ASP A 17 -29.83 46.07 9.86
N GLY A 18 -31.13 46.08 9.51
CA GLY A 18 -31.95 47.28 9.40
C GLY A 18 -31.65 48.15 8.16
N TYR A 19 -30.92 47.63 7.17
CA TYR A 19 -30.61 48.38 5.95
C TYR A 19 -31.88 48.67 5.15
N VAL A 20 -32.10 49.93 4.78
CA VAL A 20 -33.22 50.36 3.93
C VAL A 20 -32.68 50.85 2.58
N GLY A 21 -33.14 50.21 1.51
CA GLY A 21 -32.79 50.54 0.13
C GLY A 21 -34.02 50.82 -0.74
N MET A 22 -33.79 51.13 -2.01
CA MET A 22 -34.84 51.28 -3.02
C MET A 22 -34.27 50.87 -4.37
N ASN A 23 -34.90 49.89 -5.05
CA ASN A 23 -34.48 49.53 -6.41
C ASN A 23 -34.81 50.68 -7.38
N ALA A 24 -34.22 50.70 -8.57
CA ALA A 24 -34.43 51.78 -9.53
C ALA A 24 -34.67 51.24 -10.95
N ASN A 25 -35.54 51.92 -11.69
CA ASN A 25 -35.76 51.64 -13.11
C ASN A 25 -34.57 52.15 -13.94
N THR A 26 -33.71 51.23 -14.35
CA THR A 26 -32.52 51.53 -15.16
C THR A 26 -32.61 50.80 -16.51
N PRO A 27 -32.32 51.47 -17.64
CA PRO A 27 -32.52 50.89 -18.97
C PRO A 27 -31.49 49.80 -19.33
N ASN A 28 -30.34 49.78 -18.65
CA ASN A 28 -29.28 48.78 -18.83
C ASN A 28 -28.95 48.17 -17.47
N TRP A 29 -28.88 46.85 -17.41
CA TRP A 29 -28.58 46.07 -16.20
C TRP A 29 -27.93 44.73 -16.57
N GLU A 30 -27.30 44.09 -15.60
CA GLU A 30 -26.83 42.71 -15.71
C GLU A 30 -27.50 41.83 -14.66
N ALA A 31 -27.73 40.56 -15.00
CA ALA A 31 -28.32 39.57 -14.11
C ALA A 31 -27.67 38.21 -14.32
N PRO A 32 -27.53 37.39 -13.27
CA PRO A 32 -27.14 35.99 -13.42
C PRO A 32 -28.18 35.23 -14.27
N ALA A 33 -27.71 34.33 -15.14
CA ALA A 33 -28.59 33.57 -16.02
C ALA A 33 -29.55 32.64 -15.28
N ASP A 34 -29.20 32.23 -14.06
CA ASP A 34 -29.98 31.38 -13.17
C ASP A 34 -30.82 32.18 -12.15
N PHE A 35 -30.83 33.50 -12.25
CA PHE A 35 -31.64 34.34 -11.36
C PHE A 35 -33.11 34.04 -11.58
N CYS A 36 -33.81 33.84 -10.48
CA CYS A 36 -35.14 33.21 -10.50
C CYS A 36 -36.29 34.10 -10.96
N ALA A 37 -36.00 35.32 -11.40
CA ALA A 37 -37.01 36.17 -12.03
C ALA A 37 -37.37 35.59 -13.42
N PRO A 38 -38.65 35.30 -13.70
CA PRO A 38 -39.07 34.75 -15.00
C PRO A 38 -38.89 35.75 -16.16
N GLN A 39 -38.85 37.05 -15.85
CA GLN A 39 -38.48 38.13 -16.75
C GLN A 39 -37.78 39.21 -15.94
N PHE A 40 -36.67 39.73 -16.48
CA PHE A 40 -35.87 40.78 -15.84
C PHE A 40 -36.34 42.16 -16.30
N HIS A 41 -36.43 43.12 -15.38
CA HIS A 41 -36.90 44.47 -15.70
C HIS A 41 -35.85 45.53 -15.38
N SER A 42 -35.40 45.55 -14.13
CA SER A 42 -34.63 46.62 -13.48
C SER A 42 -33.75 46.04 -12.38
N VAL A 43 -32.85 45.13 -12.77
CA VAL A 43 -31.99 44.39 -11.84
C VAL A 43 -30.95 45.32 -11.21
N GLN A 44 -30.78 45.22 -9.89
CA GLN A 44 -29.80 45.97 -9.11
C GLN A 44 -29.01 45.08 -8.17
N TRP A 45 -27.75 45.44 -7.98
CA TRP A 45 -26.77 44.74 -7.17
C TRP A 45 -26.45 45.53 -5.90
N LEU A 46 -26.43 44.85 -4.75
CA LEU A 46 -26.00 45.40 -3.45
C LEU A 46 -24.95 44.47 -2.83
N ALA A 47 -23.71 44.92 -2.73
CA ALA A 47 -22.62 44.15 -2.14
C ALA A 47 -22.55 44.30 -0.61
N PHE A 48 -22.15 43.23 0.08
CA PHE A 48 -21.82 43.22 1.51
C PHE A 48 -20.69 42.22 1.78
N VAL A 49 -20.04 42.35 2.93
CA VAL A 49 -19.06 41.37 3.41
C VAL A 49 -19.71 40.43 4.40
N ALA A 50 -19.53 39.12 4.23
CA ALA A 50 -20.00 38.15 5.21
C ALA A 50 -19.16 38.22 6.49
N GLY A 51 -19.81 38.31 7.64
CA GLY A 51 -19.20 38.19 8.97
C GLY A 51 -19.32 36.79 9.57
N SER A 52 -20.02 35.88 8.89
CA SER A 52 -20.27 34.50 9.35
C SER A 52 -20.41 33.58 8.15
N THR A 53 -20.25 32.28 8.36
CA THR A 53 -20.33 31.26 7.29
C THR A 53 -21.75 30.96 6.82
N SER A 54 -22.75 31.39 7.58
CA SER A 54 -24.16 31.34 7.23
C SER A 54 -24.87 32.57 7.79
N ILE A 55 -25.79 33.14 7.00
CA ILE A 55 -26.57 34.32 7.37
C ILE A 55 -28.01 34.12 6.95
N THR A 56 -28.95 34.38 7.85
CA THR A 56 -30.39 34.42 7.53
C THR A 56 -30.85 35.87 7.47
N PHE A 57 -31.48 36.24 6.36
CA PHE A 57 -32.02 37.56 6.11
C PHE A 57 -33.55 37.52 6.08
N ASN A 58 -34.19 38.53 6.63
CA ASN A 58 -35.55 38.91 6.27
C ASN A 58 -35.48 40.05 5.27
N PHE A 59 -36.18 39.91 4.15
CA PHE A 59 -36.28 40.92 3.11
C PHE A 59 -37.74 41.34 2.92
N THR A 60 -38.02 42.63 3.07
CA THR A 60 -39.38 43.17 3.08
C THR A 60 -39.48 44.40 2.17
N PRO A 61 -40.08 44.29 0.97
CA PRO A 61 -40.39 45.45 0.14
C PRO A 61 -41.59 46.22 0.68
N PHE A 62 -41.60 47.54 0.55
CA PHE A 62 -42.66 48.44 0.98
C PHE A 62 -42.64 49.73 0.13
N ASN A 63 -43.72 50.51 0.17
CA ASN A 63 -43.89 51.75 -0.60
C ASN A 63 -43.64 51.55 -2.11
N CYS A 64 -44.26 50.53 -2.70
CA CYS A 64 -44.11 50.20 -4.12
C CYS A 64 -44.85 51.22 -5.01
N GLN A 65 -44.24 51.59 -6.14
CA GLN A 65 -44.73 52.65 -7.02
C GLN A 65 -45.75 52.20 -8.08
N SER A 66 -45.85 50.90 -8.39
CA SER A 66 -46.90 50.42 -9.30
C SER A 66 -48.26 50.32 -8.61
N ALA A 67 -49.34 50.53 -9.39
CA ALA A 67 -50.71 50.31 -8.91
C ALA A 67 -51.06 48.82 -8.67
N ALA A 68 -50.18 47.89 -9.09
CA ALA A 68 -50.38 46.45 -8.96
C ALA A 68 -49.73 45.87 -7.69
N GLY A 69 -48.73 46.55 -7.10
CA GLY A 69 -48.07 46.12 -5.85
C GLY A 69 -47.37 44.77 -5.95
N ASN A 70 -46.80 44.46 -7.12
CA ASN A 70 -46.20 43.16 -7.44
C ASN A 70 -44.86 42.92 -6.70
N GLY A 71 -44.27 43.97 -6.14
CA GLY A 71 -43.14 43.88 -5.23
C GLY A 71 -41.81 43.57 -5.91
N LEU A 72 -40.91 42.87 -5.22
CA LEU A 72 -39.53 42.62 -5.65
C LEU A 72 -39.18 41.14 -5.74
N GLN A 73 -38.12 40.84 -6.49
CA GLN A 73 -37.57 39.49 -6.68
C GLN A 73 -36.14 39.52 -6.18
N VAL A 74 -35.72 38.54 -5.38
CA VAL A 74 -34.46 38.66 -4.63
C VAL A 74 -33.75 37.33 -4.42
N GLN A 75 -32.42 37.36 -4.52
CA GLN A 75 -31.52 36.26 -4.19
C GLN A 75 -30.12 36.79 -3.87
N VAL A 76 -29.33 36.03 -3.12
CA VAL A 76 -27.93 36.35 -2.79
C VAL A 76 -26.97 35.47 -3.60
N TYR A 77 -25.94 36.09 -4.17
CA TYR A 77 -24.90 35.46 -4.97
C TYR A 77 -23.50 35.73 -4.40
N GLY A 78 -22.58 34.78 -4.60
CA GLY A 78 -21.15 34.98 -4.47
C GLY A 78 -20.49 35.20 -5.84
N SER A 79 -19.44 36.02 -5.86
CA SER A 79 -18.59 36.26 -7.04
C SER A 79 -17.26 36.87 -6.60
N THR A 80 -16.17 36.52 -7.27
CA THR A 80 -14.83 37.09 -7.04
C THR A 80 -14.38 38.02 -8.17
N ASP A 81 -15.01 37.93 -9.35
CA ASP A 81 -14.62 38.61 -10.58
C ASP A 81 -15.73 39.47 -11.20
N CYS A 82 -16.97 39.42 -10.66
CA CYS A 82 -18.16 40.02 -11.26
C CYS A 82 -18.44 39.56 -12.71
N SER A 83 -17.98 38.37 -13.08
CA SER A 83 -18.30 37.71 -14.36
C SER A 83 -18.76 36.26 -14.18
N THR A 84 -18.40 35.63 -13.06
CA THR A 84 -18.89 34.33 -12.64
C THR A 84 -19.64 34.47 -11.32
N TRP A 85 -20.87 33.94 -11.28
CA TRP A 85 -21.77 34.08 -10.14
C TRP A 85 -22.30 32.71 -9.72
N PHE A 86 -22.39 32.49 -8.42
CA PHE A 86 -23.00 31.29 -7.86
C PHE A 86 -24.01 31.65 -6.77
N PRO A 87 -25.23 31.08 -6.79
CA PRO A 87 -26.24 31.40 -5.80
C PRO A 87 -25.82 30.82 -4.45
N VAL A 88 -25.91 31.64 -3.39
CA VAL A 88 -25.60 31.23 -2.01
C VAL A 88 -26.82 31.19 -1.11
N SER A 89 -27.96 31.71 -1.58
CA SER A 89 -29.25 31.64 -0.88
C SER A 89 -30.36 31.02 -1.71
N ASN A 90 -31.45 30.62 -1.04
CA ASN A 90 -32.74 30.45 -1.73
C ASN A 90 -33.15 31.75 -2.42
N CYS A 91 -33.91 31.62 -3.50
CA CYS A 91 -34.53 32.74 -4.19
C CYS A 91 -35.97 32.93 -3.73
N ASP A 92 -36.47 34.17 -3.81
CA ASP A 92 -37.91 34.45 -3.90
C ASP A 92 -38.25 35.21 -5.20
N PRO A 93 -39.05 34.64 -6.12
CA PRO A 93 -39.35 35.26 -7.40
C PRO A 93 -40.50 36.28 -7.33
N ALA A 94 -41.15 36.49 -6.18
CA ALA A 94 -42.27 37.44 -6.04
C ALA A 94 -42.55 37.78 -4.56
N VAL A 95 -41.73 38.65 -3.98
CA VAL A 95 -41.97 39.23 -2.65
C VAL A 95 -42.92 40.42 -2.79
N ASN A 96 -44.21 40.22 -2.54
CA ASN A 96 -45.22 41.27 -2.64
C ASN A 96 -45.01 42.39 -1.62
N GLU A 97 -45.58 43.57 -1.88
CA GLU A 97 -45.50 44.72 -0.97
C GLU A 97 -45.97 44.38 0.46
N ASN A 98 -45.19 44.79 1.46
CA ASN A 98 -45.37 44.55 2.89
C ASN A 98 -45.39 43.05 3.30
N GLN A 99 -44.98 42.14 2.42
CA GLN A 99 -44.67 40.75 2.77
C GLN A 99 -43.18 40.62 3.07
N THR A 100 -42.83 39.68 3.94
CA THR A 100 -41.43 39.38 4.27
C THR A 100 -41.08 38.00 3.75
N THR A 101 -39.97 37.89 3.03
CA THR A 101 -39.36 36.61 2.69
C THR A 101 -38.11 36.37 3.50
N THR A 102 -37.78 35.11 3.74
CA THR A 102 -36.57 34.70 4.45
C THR A 102 -35.57 34.09 3.47
N LEU A 103 -34.37 34.65 3.39
CA LEU A 103 -33.27 34.16 2.57
C LEU A 103 -32.20 33.56 3.48
N ASN A 104 -31.87 32.29 3.26
CA ASN A 104 -30.85 31.56 4.00
C ASN A 104 -29.59 31.45 3.14
N ALA A 105 -28.61 32.29 3.41
CA ALA A 105 -27.31 32.24 2.76
C ALA A 105 -26.37 31.32 3.53
N SER A 106 -25.71 30.36 2.87
CA SER A 106 -24.81 29.39 3.50
C SER A 106 -23.58 29.11 2.64
N GLY A 107 -22.54 28.53 3.22
CA GLY A 107 -21.27 28.31 2.53
C GLY A 107 -20.48 29.61 2.31
N LEU A 108 -20.74 30.63 3.14
CA LEU A 108 -20.06 31.92 3.05
C LEU A 108 -18.67 31.83 3.70
N VAL A 109 -17.73 32.63 3.21
CA VAL A 109 -16.41 32.83 3.81
C VAL A 109 -16.44 34.15 4.58
N PRO A 110 -16.22 34.16 5.90
CA PRO A 110 -16.11 35.41 6.66
C PRO A 110 -14.99 36.31 6.11
N GLY A 111 -15.34 37.52 5.69
CA GLY A 111 -14.45 38.43 4.95
C GLY A 111 -14.71 38.48 3.44
N GLY A 112 -15.37 37.45 2.88
CA GLY A 112 -15.77 37.39 1.48
C GLY A 112 -16.89 38.36 1.12
N THR A 113 -16.89 38.85 -0.12
CA THR A 113 -17.91 39.77 -0.66
C THR A 113 -19.02 39.00 -1.36
N TYR A 114 -20.27 39.33 -1.05
CA TYR A 114 -21.47 38.71 -1.58
C TYR A 114 -22.47 39.78 -1.99
N PHE A 115 -23.43 39.42 -2.83
CA PHE A 115 -24.29 40.38 -3.52
C PHE A 115 -25.75 39.98 -3.44
N PHE A 116 -26.60 40.90 -2.99
CA PHE A 116 -28.03 40.82 -3.27
C PHE A 116 -28.28 41.22 -4.72
N VAL A 117 -28.97 40.37 -5.46
CA VAL A 117 -29.53 40.65 -6.79
C VAL A 117 -31.02 40.89 -6.58
N ILE A 118 -31.48 42.09 -6.94
CA ILE A 118 -32.83 42.57 -6.68
C ILE A 118 -33.45 43.04 -7.99
N ASP A 119 -34.57 42.46 -8.40
CA ASP A 119 -35.34 42.91 -9.57
C ASP A 119 -36.73 43.40 -9.18
N GLY A 120 -37.25 44.35 -9.96
CA GLY A 120 -38.63 44.80 -9.87
C GLY A 120 -39.57 43.80 -10.53
N ASN A 121 -40.45 43.16 -9.78
CA ASN A 121 -41.41 42.21 -10.34
C ASN A 121 -42.40 42.95 -11.26
N SER A 122 -42.42 42.64 -12.56
CA SER A 122 -43.15 43.41 -13.57
C SER A 122 -42.73 44.90 -13.64
N GLY A 123 -41.46 45.21 -13.31
CA GLY A 123 -40.90 46.56 -13.32
C GLY A 123 -41.27 47.43 -12.12
N ASP A 124 -41.71 46.82 -11.01
CA ASP A 124 -42.06 47.56 -9.81
C ASP A 124 -40.83 48.21 -9.15
N VAL A 125 -41.05 49.38 -8.56
CA VAL A 125 -40.02 50.14 -7.85
C VAL A 125 -40.48 50.30 -6.40
N CYS A 126 -39.80 49.64 -5.48
CA CYS A 126 -40.15 49.58 -4.08
C CYS A 126 -38.97 50.00 -3.21
N GLN A 127 -39.26 50.60 -2.06
CA GLN A 127 -38.31 50.57 -0.96
C GLN A 127 -38.24 49.15 -0.41
N PHE A 128 -37.15 48.79 0.23
CA PHE A 128 -37.04 47.50 0.91
C PHE A 128 -36.18 47.62 2.16
N GLN A 129 -36.46 46.75 3.13
CA GLN A 129 -35.67 46.60 4.34
C GLN A 129 -35.05 45.21 4.37
N ILE A 130 -33.80 45.14 4.82
CA ILE A 130 -33.07 43.91 5.12
C ILE A 130 -32.82 43.86 6.61
N ASP A 131 -33.24 42.80 7.27
CA ASP A 131 -32.93 42.52 8.68
C ASP A 131 -32.13 41.21 8.78
N VAL A 132 -31.06 41.20 9.58
CA VAL A 132 -30.23 40.00 9.78
C VAL A 132 -30.77 39.23 10.98
N VAL A 133 -31.40 38.09 10.71
CA VAL A 133 -32.03 37.25 11.73
C VAL A 133 -31.01 36.41 12.47
N SER A 134 -30.00 35.88 11.75
CA SER A 134 -28.90 35.11 12.32
C SER A 134 -27.64 35.22 11.46
N GLY A 135 -26.46 35.02 12.05
CA GLY A 135 -25.18 35.33 11.40
C GLY A 135 -24.82 36.80 11.50
N SER A 136 -23.90 37.26 10.65
CA SER A 136 -23.44 38.66 10.64
C SER A 136 -23.05 39.10 9.24
N THR A 137 -23.37 40.35 8.90
CA THR A 137 -22.87 41.08 7.71
C THR A 137 -21.90 42.19 8.09
N VAL A 138 -21.48 42.23 9.36
CA VAL A 138 -20.39 43.10 9.80
C VAL A 138 -19.09 42.46 9.34
N ALA A 139 -18.34 43.17 8.49
CA ALA A 139 -17.06 42.69 8.01
C ALA A 139 -16.12 42.40 9.20
N PRO A 140 -15.46 41.24 9.24
CA PRO A 140 -14.42 40.97 10.22
C PRO A 140 -13.16 41.77 9.88
N ASN A 141 -12.39 42.15 10.91
CA ASN A 141 -11.04 42.68 10.70
C ASN A 141 -10.16 41.59 10.06
N VAL A 142 -9.26 41.99 9.17
CA VAL A 142 -8.20 41.09 8.66
C VAL A 142 -7.14 40.99 9.75
N VAL A 143 -7.07 39.83 10.42
CA VAL A 143 -6.17 39.61 11.57
C VAL A 143 -5.32 38.36 11.32
N GLY A 144 -4.04 38.46 11.69
CA GLY A 144 -3.05 37.40 11.50
C GLY A 144 -1.97 37.81 10.49
N THR A 145 -0.82 37.15 10.58
CA THR A 145 0.22 37.23 9.55
C THR A 145 0.13 35.95 8.72
N PRO A 146 0.00 36.03 7.39
CA PRO A 146 -0.12 34.86 6.55
C PRO A 146 1.13 33.98 6.66
N VAL A 147 0.93 32.69 6.87
CA VAL A 147 1.97 31.66 6.79
C VAL A 147 1.83 30.98 5.44
N ILE A 148 2.81 31.19 4.56
CA ILE A 148 2.86 30.53 3.25
C ILE A 148 3.39 29.11 3.44
N SER A 149 2.59 28.12 3.09
CA SER A 149 2.94 26.70 3.09
C SER A 149 3.11 26.20 1.65
N GLY A 150 4.25 25.60 1.35
CA GLY A 150 4.57 25.01 0.04
C GLY A 150 6.07 24.70 -0.07
N PRO A 151 6.52 24.06 -1.17
CA PRO A 151 7.92 23.71 -1.37
C PRO A 151 8.80 24.96 -1.52
N THR A 152 9.87 25.04 -0.72
CA THR A 152 10.86 26.13 -0.78
C THR A 152 12.01 25.85 -1.75
N THR A 153 12.07 24.64 -2.31
CA THR A 153 13.03 24.24 -3.35
C THR A 153 12.29 23.50 -4.46
N ILE A 154 12.46 23.92 -5.71
CA ILE A 154 11.79 23.39 -6.90
C ILE A 154 12.81 23.19 -8.02
N CYS A 155 12.61 22.21 -8.90
CA CYS A 155 13.46 22.04 -10.08
C CYS A 155 13.05 22.96 -11.22
N THR A 156 13.99 23.29 -12.10
CA THR A 156 13.70 24.10 -13.29
C THR A 156 12.63 23.45 -14.15
N GLY A 157 11.57 24.20 -14.48
CA GLY A 157 10.39 23.72 -15.19
C GLY A 157 9.35 23.02 -14.30
N GLY A 158 9.52 23.05 -12.98
CA GLY A 158 8.59 22.47 -12.01
C GLY A 158 7.46 23.43 -11.61
N LEU A 159 6.34 22.85 -11.17
CA LEU A 159 5.19 23.55 -10.60
C LEU A 159 5.23 23.49 -9.08
N GLY A 160 4.93 24.62 -8.42
CA GLY A 160 4.78 24.71 -6.97
C GLY A 160 3.37 25.18 -6.59
N THR A 161 2.71 24.46 -5.69
CA THR A 161 1.44 24.89 -5.08
C THR A 161 1.71 25.46 -3.70
N TYR A 162 1.18 26.66 -3.44
CA TYR A 162 1.38 27.40 -2.20
C TYR A 162 0.05 27.81 -1.61
N THR A 163 -0.09 27.71 -0.29
CA THR A 163 -1.31 28.09 0.43
C THR A 163 -0.99 29.06 1.57
N ALA A 164 -1.78 30.11 1.71
CA ALA A 164 -1.69 31.09 2.78
C ALA A 164 -2.65 30.71 3.91
N ASN A 165 -2.10 30.42 5.09
CA ASN A 165 -2.85 30.05 6.28
C ASN A 165 -2.66 31.08 7.40
N GLY A 166 -3.45 30.96 8.48
CA GLY A 166 -3.26 31.76 9.70
C GLY A 166 -3.84 33.17 9.66
N VAL A 167 -4.69 33.47 8.68
CA VAL A 167 -5.36 34.77 8.55
C VAL A 167 -6.86 34.57 8.67
N THR A 168 -7.48 35.33 9.55
CA THR A 168 -8.94 35.36 9.72
C THR A 168 -9.51 36.65 9.16
N GLY A 169 -10.69 36.56 8.54
CA GLY A 169 -11.40 37.73 8.01
C GLY A 169 -10.93 38.22 6.63
N ALA A 170 -10.04 37.50 5.97
CA ALA A 170 -9.65 37.79 4.58
C ALA A 170 -10.70 37.25 3.59
N GLY A 171 -11.10 38.08 2.63
CA GLY A 171 -11.97 37.75 1.51
C GLY A 171 -11.25 37.53 0.19
N TYR A 172 -10.01 37.99 0.07
CA TYR A 172 -9.12 37.76 -1.08
C TYR A 172 -7.66 37.66 -0.63
N TYR A 173 -6.81 37.12 -1.50
CA TYR A 173 -5.38 36.95 -1.30
C TYR A 173 -4.62 37.38 -2.57
N ASN A 174 -3.89 38.49 -2.46
CA ASN A 174 -3.07 39.01 -3.56
C ASN A 174 -1.70 38.35 -3.52
N TRP A 175 -1.47 37.35 -4.38
CA TRP A 175 -0.18 36.71 -4.53
C TRP A 175 0.70 37.47 -5.51
N THR A 176 2.01 37.54 -5.23
CA THR A 176 3.00 38.11 -6.15
C THR A 176 4.23 37.24 -6.23
N LEU A 177 4.78 37.07 -7.43
CA LEU A 177 6.07 36.44 -7.68
C LEU A 177 7.06 37.49 -8.14
N ASN A 178 8.11 37.72 -7.36
CA ASN A 178 9.08 38.81 -7.58
C ASN A 178 8.39 40.18 -7.76
N GLY A 179 7.30 40.41 -7.03
CA GLY A 179 6.48 41.63 -7.11
C GLY A 179 5.46 41.67 -8.27
N THR A 180 5.41 40.66 -9.14
CA THR A 180 4.41 40.57 -10.21
C THR A 180 3.17 39.84 -9.71
N PRO A 181 1.95 40.40 -9.82
CA PRO A 181 0.72 39.72 -9.41
C PRO A 181 0.53 38.37 -10.11
N ILE A 182 0.16 37.36 -9.33
CA ILE A 182 -0.16 35.99 -9.78
C ILE A 182 -1.38 35.47 -9.00
N GLY A 183 -2.05 34.45 -9.54
CA GLY A 183 -3.22 33.85 -8.89
C GLY A 183 -4.55 34.56 -9.17
N ASP A 184 -5.62 34.04 -8.57
CA ASP A 184 -7.02 34.40 -8.82
C ASP A 184 -7.70 35.07 -7.61
N GLY A 185 -6.92 35.46 -6.60
CA GLY A 185 -7.43 36.01 -5.34
C GLY A 185 -7.76 34.95 -4.28
N SER A 186 -7.56 33.66 -4.56
CA SER A 186 -7.77 32.59 -3.57
C SER A 186 -6.59 32.43 -2.61
N ASN A 187 -6.84 31.80 -1.46
CA ASN A 187 -5.80 31.52 -0.46
C ASN A 187 -4.78 30.47 -0.91
N GLN A 188 -4.84 29.99 -2.16
CA GLN A 188 -3.89 29.07 -2.75
C GLN A 188 -3.46 29.58 -4.13
N VAL A 189 -2.21 29.37 -4.51
CA VAL A 189 -1.71 29.70 -5.85
C VAL A 189 -0.82 28.59 -6.39
N MET A 190 -0.94 28.30 -7.67
CA MET A 190 -0.04 27.42 -8.39
C MET A 190 0.91 28.27 -9.24
N VAL A 191 2.21 28.02 -9.14
CA VAL A 191 3.26 28.82 -9.75
C VAL A 191 4.17 27.94 -10.59
N ASP A 192 4.45 28.38 -11.82
CA ASP A 192 5.42 27.75 -12.71
C ASP A 192 6.79 28.44 -12.60
N PHE A 193 7.85 27.63 -12.55
CA PHE A 193 9.23 28.08 -12.39
C PHE A 193 10.10 27.64 -13.59
N PRO A 194 10.00 28.32 -14.74
CA PRO A 194 10.62 27.87 -15.99
C PRO A 194 12.15 28.02 -16.01
N SER A 195 12.74 28.78 -15.09
CA SER A 195 14.19 29.06 -15.08
C SER A 195 14.81 28.94 -13.69
N THR A 196 16.07 28.54 -13.64
CA THR A 196 16.85 28.49 -12.39
C THR A 196 16.98 29.89 -11.77
N GLY A 197 16.85 30.00 -10.45
CA GLY A 197 17.03 31.25 -9.73
C GLY A 197 16.35 31.25 -8.37
N SER A 198 16.51 32.35 -7.64
CA SER A 198 15.80 32.61 -6.39
C SER A 198 14.56 33.46 -6.69
N TYR A 199 13.38 32.96 -6.33
CA TYR A 199 12.12 33.67 -6.50
C TYR A 199 11.56 34.05 -5.13
N GLN A 200 11.03 35.27 -5.02
CA GLN A 200 10.33 35.74 -3.83
C GLN A 200 8.83 35.64 -4.08
N LEU A 201 8.15 34.74 -3.38
CA LEU A 201 6.70 34.61 -3.41
C LEU A 201 6.12 35.31 -2.20
N CYS A 202 5.27 36.31 -2.42
CA CYS A 202 4.59 37.04 -1.37
C CYS A 202 3.07 36.91 -1.47
N VAL A 203 2.38 37.04 -0.35
CA VAL A 203 0.91 37.08 -0.30
C VAL A 203 0.45 38.19 0.64
N THR A 204 -0.50 38.99 0.16
CA THR A 204 -1.19 40.00 0.96
C THR A 204 -2.69 39.67 1.02
N PRO A 205 -3.18 39.12 2.14
CA PRO A 205 -4.60 38.83 2.36
C PRO A 205 -5.35 40.13 2.64
N GLY A 206 -6.60 40.24 2.22
CA GLY A 206 -7.39 41.45 2.46
C GLY A 206 -8.89 41.22 2.34
N ASN A 207 -9.69 42.24 2.63
CA ASN A 207 -11.11 42.26 2.31
C ASN A 207 -11.58 43.65 1.85
N SER A 208 -12.75 43.71 1.22
CA SER A 208 -13.29 44.93 0.59
C SER A 208 -13.60 46.07 1.57
N CYS A 209 -13.64 45.81 2.89
CA CYS A 209 -13.99 46.81 3.90
C CYS A 209 -12.77 47.37 4.66
N TYR A 210 -11.78 46.54 4.97
CA TYR A 210 -10.59 46.93 5.73
C TYR A 210 -9.32 47.01 4.88
N GLY A 211 -9.39 46.61 3.60
CA GLY A 211 -8.25 46.60 2.69
C GLY A 211 -7.28 45.45 2.98
N ASP A 212 -6.02 45.68 2.59
CA ASP A 212 -4.92 44.73 2.75
C ASP A 212 -4.49 44.59 4.21
N GLY A 213 -4.30 43.34 4.64
CA GLY A 213 -3.70 42.95 5.92
C GLY A 213 -2.18 42.84 5.86
N ALA A 214 -1.60 42.06 6.77
CA ALA A 214 -0.15 41.87 6.81
C ALA A 214 0.34 41.06 5.60
N ASN A 215 1.35 41.59 4.90
CA ASN A 215 2.05 40.87 3.83
C ASN A 215 3.06 39.87 4.43
N ALA A 216 3.21 38.69 3.82
CA ALA A 216 4.30 37.77 4.10
C ALA A 216 4.94 37.27 2.81
N CYS A 217 6.23 36.95 2.88
CA CYS A 217 7.01 36.45 1.75
C CYS A 217 7.83 35.23 2.15
N ILE A 218 7.98 34.28 1.23
CA ILE A 218 8.96 33.20 1.29
C ILE A 218 9.89 33.26 0.08
N THR A 219 11.08 32.69 0.24
CA THR A 219 12.04 32.55 -0.86
C THR A 219 12.01 31.12 -1.37
N ILE A 220 11.88 30.96 -2.68
CA ILE A 220 11.83 29.69 -3.39
C ILE A 220 13.10 29.57 -4.23
N GLN A 221 13.89 28.53 -3.98
CA GLN A 221 15.09 28.24 -4.75
C GLN A 221 14.75 27.30 -5.90
N VAL A 222 15.05 27.72 -7.12
CA VAL A 222 14.82 26.95 -8.34
C VAL A 222 16.16 26.57 -8.95
N GLY A 223 16.46 25.29 -9.01
CA GLY A 223 17.77 24.82 -9.44
C GLY A 223 17.89 23.31 -9.48
N PRO A 224 19.01 22.77 -10.00
CA PRO A 224 19.35 21.38 -9.77
C PRO A 224 19.52 21.15 -8.26
N LEU A 225 19.06 20.00 -7.79
CA LEU A 225 19.12 19.67 -6.37
C LEU A 225 20.58 19.53 -5.90
N PRO A 226 20.89 19.90 -4.66
CA PRO A 226 22.23 19.74 -4.10
C PRO A 226 22.61 18.26 -4.04
N LEU A 227 23.90 17.93 -4.23
CA LEU A 227 24.40 16.56 -4.22
C LEU A 227 24.06 15.85 -2.90
N GLU A 228 23.29 14.76 -2.98
CA GLU A 228 23.00 13.87 -1.86
C GLU A 228 24.18 12.91 -1.67
N VAL A 229 24.77 12.88 -0.48
CA VAL A 229 25.92 12.01 -0.18
C VAL A 229 25.49 10.95 0.83
N LEU A 230 25.53 9.69 0.41
CA LEU A 230 25.17 8.53 1.23
C LEU A 230 26.42 7.69 1.48
N ASN A 231 26.70 7.39 2.74
CA ASN A 231 27.78 6.48 3.12
C ASN A 231 27.16 5.28 3.84
N ILE A 232 26.96 4.19 3.10
CA ILE A 232 26.25 3.01 3.56
C ILE A 232 27.25 1.86 3.74
N THR A 233 27.17 1.19 4.88
CA THR A 233 27.91 -0.05 5.14
C THR A 233 26.92 -1.21 5.19
N ARG A 234 27.16 -2.25 4.40
CA ARG A 234 26.34 -3.47 4.35
C ARG A 234 27.22 -4.71 4.43
N CYS A 235 26.63 -5.81 4.89
CA CYS A 235 27.29 -7.10 4.91
C CYS A 235 27.20 -7.76 3.54
N PHE A 236 28.15 -8.65 3.24
CA PHE A 236 28.18 -9.32 1.94
C PHE A 236 26.87 -10.07 1.63
N GLU A 237 26.23 -10.64 2.65
CA GLU A 237 24.97 -11.38 2.54
C GLU A 237 23.72 -10.49 2.36
N ASP A 238 23.83 -9.19 2.66
CA ASP A 238 22.76 -8.20 2.45
C ASP A 238 22.77 -7.59 1.05
N LEU A 239 23.63 -8.10 0.15
CA LEU A 239 23.70 -7.63 -1.22
C LEU A 239 22.65 -8.35 -2.10
N PRO A 240 22.00 -7.63 -3.03
CA PRO A 240 22.31 -6.27 -3.44
C PRO A 240 21.63 -5.19 -2.58
N TYR A 241 22.33 -4.09 -2.32
CA TYR A 241 21.72 -2.90 -1.75
C TYR A 241 20.84 -2.21 -2.80
N ILE A 242 19.58 -1.95 -2.46
CA ILE A 242 18.64 -1.26 -3.34
C ILE A 242 18.40 0.15 -2.80
N TYR A 243 18.70 1.17 -3.61
CA TYR A 243 18.37 2.55 -3.33
C TYR A 243 17.47 3.09 -4.44
N GLN A 244 16.23 3.44 -4.08
CA GLN A 244 15.23 4.01 -4.99
C GLN A 244 15.05 3.21 -6.30
N GLY A 245 15.09 1.87 -6.20
CA GLY A 245 14.93 0.95 -7.34
C GLY A 245 16.22 0.63 -8.12
N MET A 246 17.34 1.31 -7.84
CA MET A 246 18.65 0.97 -8.40
C MET A 246 19.38 -0.05 -7.54
N VAL A 247 20.04 -1.02 -8.18
CA VAL A 247 20.62 -2.21 -7.56
C VAL A 247 22.15 -2.10 -7.53
N PHE A 248 22.74 -2.17 -6.34
CA PHE A 248 24.18 -2.07 -6.10
C PHE A 248 24.70 -3.36 -5.46
N SER A 249 25.48 -4.14 -6.21
CA SER A 249 25.93 -5.48 -5.82
C SER A 249 27.41 -5.57 -5.42
N THR A 250 28.17 -4.47 -5.50
CA THR A 250 29.60 -4.46 -5.16
C THR A 250 29.97 -3.24 -4.33
N ALA A 251 31.00 -3.34 -3.49
CA ALA A 251 31.53 -2.18 -2.80
C ALA A 251 32.06 -1.15 -3.80
N GLY A 252 31.83 0.13 -3.55
CA GLY A 252 32.28 1.19 -4.45
C GLY A 252 31.66 2.55 -4.17
N VAL A 253 32.11 3.55 -4.93
CA VAL A 253 31.51 4.88 -4.98
C VAL A 253 30.74 5.00 -6.29
N TYR A 254 29.43 5.17 -6.19
CA TYR A 254 28.51 5.31 -7.30
C TYR A 254 28.02 6.75 -7.37
N ASN A 255 28.15 7.36 -8.55
CA ASN A 255 27.55 8.65 -8.84
C ASN A 255 26.46 8.42 -9.89
N PHE A 256 25.23 8.82 -9.58
CA PHE A 256 24.10 8.66 -10.47
C PHE A 256 23.06 9.73 -10.20
N ASP A 257 22.19 9.92 -11.18
CA ASP A 257 21.06 10.83 -11.09
C ASP A 257 19.79 10.04 -10.78
N TYR A 258 19.11 10.38 -9.68
CA TYR A 258 17.83 9.82 -9.31
C TYR A 258 16.71 10.78 -9.73
N VAL A 259 15.81 10.34 -10.60
CA VAL A 259 14.61 11.11 -10.97
C VAL A 259 13.55 10.85 -9.91
N ARG A 260 13.29 11.86 -9.08
CA ARG A 260 12.25 11.82 -8.04
C ARG A 260 10.86 11.77 -8.69
N PRO A 261 9.82 11.31 -7.95
CA PRO A 261 8.45 11.24 -8.47
C PRO A 261 7.85 12.57 -8.94
N ASP A 262 8.39 13.70 -8.45
CA ASP A 262 8.07 15.06 -8.85
C ASP A 262 8.79 15.52 -10.15
N GLY A 263 9.55 14.62 -10.79
CA GLY A 263 10.31 14.89 -12.02
C GLY A 263 11.68 15.53 -11.79
N CYS A 264 12.06 15.82 -10.54
CA CYS A 264 13.34 16.40 -10.22
C CYS A 264 14.50 15.42 -10.35
N VAL A 265 15.60 15.87 -10.95
CA VAL A 265 16.84 15.09 -11.02
C VAL A 265 17.72 15.40 -9.80
N GLN A 266 17.83 14.43 -8.89
CA GLN A 266 18.67 14.46 -7.70
C GLN A 266 20.02 13.81 -8.02
N PRO A 267 21.13 14.55 -8.07
CA PRO A 267 22.45 13.93 -8.14
C PRO A 267 22.76 13.25 -6.80
N VAL A 268 23.14 11.98 -6.84
CA VAL A 268 23.46 11.15 -5.68
C VAL A 268 24.88 10.61 -5.79
N ARG A 269 25.65 10.71 -4.70
CA ARG A 269 26.91 10.01 -4.49
C ARG A 269 26.76 9.00 -3.36
N LEU A 270 26.65 7.72 -3.73
CA LEU A 270 26.58 6.60 -2.81
C LEU A 270 27.95 5.95 -2.65
N THR A 271 28.52 5.99 -1.45
CA THR A 271 29.64 5.13 -1.05
C THR A 271 29.06 3.89 -0.38
N LEU A 272 29.12 2.74 -1.05
CA LEU A 272 28.76 1.44 -0.50
C LEU A 272 30.02 0.72 -0.03
N ASN A 273 30.17 0.58 1.28
CA ASN A 273 31.19 -0.26 1.90
C ASN A 273 30.60 -1.64 2.13
N VAL A 274 31.27 -2.69 1.65
CA VAL A 274 30.89 -4.07 1.92
C VAL A 274 31.87 -4.66 2.91
N VAL A 275 31.35 -5.09 4.06
CA VAL A 275 32.13 -5.83 5.07
C VAL A 275 32.07 -7.31 4.69
N GLY A 276 33.25 -7.94 4.58
CA GLY A 276 33.36 -9.36 4.26
C GLY A 276 32.77 -10.24 5.37
N PRO A 277 32.41 -11.49 5.06
CA PRO A 277 31.86 -12.42 6.05
C PRO A 277 32.85 -12.58 7.20
N ILE A 278 32.35 -12.51 8.44
CA ILE A 278 33.14 -12.85 9.63
C ILE A 278 33.38 -14.37 9.56
N PRO A 279 34.64 -14.85 9.69
CA PRO A 279 34.91 -16.28 9.63
C PRO A 279 34.12 -17.03 10.70
N ASP A 280 33.53 -18.15 10.32
CA ASP A 280 32.80 -19.02 11.25
C ASP A 280 33.71 -19.43 12.41
N THR A 281 33.15 -19.39 13.62
CA THR A 281 33.87 -19.80 14.83
C THR A 281 33.41 -21.20 15.22
N ASP A 282 34.29 -22.18 15.08
CA ASP A 282 34.01 -23.56 15.49
C ASP A 282 34.45 -23.81 16.94
N ILE A 283 33.53 -24.31 17.75
CA ILE A 283 33.77 -24.73 19.13
C ILE A 283 33.26 -26.17 19.31
N SER A 284 33.90 -26.93 20.20
CA SER A 284 33.48 -28.30 20.53
C SER A 284 33.32 -28.49 22.04
N ALA A 285 32.32 -29.29 22.42
CA ALA A 285 32.07 -29.66 23.81
C ALA A 285 31.65 -31.13 23.94
N ASP A 286 31.95 -31.73 25.09
CA ASP A 286 31.58 -33.11 25.43
C ASP A 286 30.78 -33.11 26.75
N ILE A 287 29.65 -33.80 26.82
CA ILE A 287 28.82 -33.95 28.03
C ILE A 287 28.31 -35.40 28.18
N CYS A 288 27.91 -35.84 29.38
CA CYS A 288 27.29 -37.16 29.56
C CYS A 288 25.77 -37.12 29.23
N GLN A 289 25.19 -38.26 28.83
CA GLN A 289 23.74 -38.37 28.56
C GLN A 289 22.92 -38.00 29.80
N GLY A 290 22.04 -37.00 29.66
CA GLY A 290 21.24 -36.43 30.74
C GLY A 290 21.74 -35.06 31.24
N GLU A 291 22.96 -34.66 30.88
CA GLU A 291 23.43 -33.29 31.04
C GLU A 291 23.01 -32.41 29.86
N VAL A 292 23.07 -31.09 30.06
CA VAL A 292 22.75 -30.10 29.01
C VAL A 292 23.88 -29.10 28.85
N TYR A 293 24.21 -28.78 27.60
CA TYR A 293 25.16 -27.74 27.21
C TYR A 293 24.39 -26.54 26.65
N ASN A 294 24.53 -25.38 27.29
CA ASN A 294 23.83 -24.16 26.87
C ASN A 294 24.63 -23.43 25.79
N PHE A 295 24.05 -23.27 24.60
CA PHE A 295 24.66 -22.56 23.47
C PHE A 295 23.64 -21.63 22.80
N GLY A 296 23.97 -20.35 22.67
CA GLY A 296 23.08 -19.38 22.02
C GLY A 296 21.71 -19.17 22.70
N GLY A 297 21.64 -19.38 24.02
CA GLY A 297 20.41 -19.30 24.82
C GLY A 297 19.56 -20.57 24.82
N GLN A 298 19.95 -21.61 24.08
CA GLN A 298 19.23 -22.88 23.98
C GLN A 298 20.05 -24.01 24.62
N ALA A 299 19.37 -24.91 25.34
CA ALA A 299 19.99 -26.06 26.00
C ALA A 299 20.00 -27.27 25.05
N TYR A 300 21.18 -27.86 24.84
CA TYR A 300 21.37 -29.05 24.00
C TYR A 300 21.82 -30.23 24.85
N GLY A 301 21.10 -31.36 24.75
CA GLY A 301 21.39 -32.59 25.49
C GLY A 301 21.61 -33.82 24.60
N GLN A 302 21.77 -33.63 23.29
CA GLN A 302 22.00 -34.70 22.31
C GLN A 302 23.22 -34.41 21.46
N THR A 303 23.92 -35.46 21.01
CA THR A 303 25.04 -35.33 20.08
C THR A 303 24.57 -34.66 18.81
N GLY A 304 25.28 -33.62 18.38
CA GLY A 304 24.88 -32.87 17.20
C GLY A 304 25.84 -31.76 16.83
N TYR A 305 25.63 -31.27 15.61
CA TYR A 305 26.25 -30.06 15.10
C TYR A 305 25.21 -28.96 15.15
N PHE A 306 25.43 -27.95 15.98
CA PHE A 306 24.50 -26.87 16.24
C PHE A 306 25.09 -25.56 15.74
N THR A 307 24.29 -24.77 15.02
CA THR A 307 24.72 -23.50 14.46
C THR A 307 23.91 -22.39 15.12
N LYS A 308 24.58 -21.34 15.60
CA LYS A 308 23.90 -20.14 16.08
C LYS A 308 24.49 -18.91 15.40
N THR A 309 23.59 -18.15 14.79
CA THR A 309 23.88 -16.84 14.24
C THR A 309 23.65 -15.80 15.34
N PHE A 310 24.66 -14.98 15.62
CA PHE A 310 24.56 -13.85 16.53
C PHE A 310 24.43 -12.57 15.72
N ASN A 311 23.22 -12.01 15.73
CA ASN A 311 22.91 -10.81 14.97
C ASN A 311 23.35 -9.58 15.77
N SER A 312 24.25 -8.77 15.21
CA SER A 312 24.60 -7.48 15.80
C SER A 312 23.76 -6.38 15.17
N PHE A 313 23.22 -5.45 15.99
CA PHE A 313 22.36 -4.35 15.54
C PHE A 313 23.05 -3.40 14.52
N GLN A 314 24.38 -3.48 14.35
CA GLN A 314 25.13 -2.60 13.44
C GLN A 314 26.23 -3.28 12.58
N GLY A 315 26.24 -4.61 12.42
CA GLY A 315 27.19 -5.21 11.47
C GLY A 315 27.47 -6.70 11.63
N CYS A 316 27.24 -7.37 10.51
CA CYS A 316 27.54 -8.73 10.03
C CYS A 316 27.39 -9.87 11.02
N ASP A 317 26.51 -10.77 10.63
CA ASP A 317 26.15 -11.93 11.41
C ASP A 317 27.38 -12.80 11.63
N SER A 318 27.62 -13.17 12.89
CA SER A 318 28.68 -14.13 13.23
C SER A 318 28.04 -15.49 13.42
N VAL A 319 28.46 -16.46 12.61
CA VAL A 319 28.02 -17.85 12.73
C VAL A 319 29.01 -18.59 13.64
N VAL A 320 28.48 -19.12 14.73
CA VAL A 320 29.24 -20.02 15.62
C VAL A 320 28.71 -21.43 15.44
N HIS A 321 29.60 -22.37 15.20
CA HIS A 321 29.29 -23.79 15.12
C HIS A 321 29.73 -24.50 16.38
N LEU A 322 28.80 -25.16 17.04
CA LEU A 322 29.06 -26.07 18.14
C LEU A 322 28.98 -27.50 17.65
N THR A 323 30.09 -28.24 17.76
CA THR A 323 30.05 -29.70 17.73
C THR A 323 29.93 -30.22 19.16
N LEU A 324 28.73 -30.68 19.54
CA LEU A 324 28.46 -31.26 20.85
C LEU A 324 28.45 -32.79 20.74
N THR A 325 29.29 -33.46 21.51
CA THR A 325 29.29 -34.92 21.60
C THR A 325 28.72 -35.33 22.96
N VAL A 326 27.60 -36.04 22.94
CA VAL A 326 26.97 -36.59 24.14
C VAL A 326 27.36 -38.06 24.26
N HIS A 327 28.06 -38.35 25.35
CA HIS A 327 28.51 -39.70 25.67
C HIS A 327 27.44 -40.39 26.51
N ALA A 328 26.79 -41.40 25.94
CA ALA A 328 25.88 -42.27 26.69
C ALA A 328 26.68 -43.13 27.69
N PRO A 329 26.23 -43.31 28.95
CA PRO A 329 26.67 -44.45 29.73
C PRO A 329 26.18 -45.71 29.02
N ASP A 330 27.08 -46.40 28.32
CA ASP A 330 26.73 -47.61 27.60
C ASP A 330 26.31 -48.72 28.58
N PHE A 331 25.06 -49.12 28.47
CA PHE A 331 24.54 -50.34 29.07
C PHE A 331 24.47 -51.41 27.98
N THR A 332 25.47 -52.27 27.93
CA THR A 332 25.50 -53.37 26.96
C THR A 332 24.83 -54.59 27.61
N ASN A 333 23.58 -54.86 27.26
CA ASN A 333 22.95 -56.13 27.58
C ASN A 333 23.29 -57.14 26.46
N LEU A 334 24.20 -58.05 26.75
CA LEU A 334 24.60 -59.13 25.85
C LEU A 334 23.47 -60.15 25.57
N GLY A 335 22.33 -60.04 26.26
CA GLY A 335 21.21 -60.98 26.12
C GLY A 335 21.60 -62.39 26.59
N PHE A 336 20.93 -63.40 26.05
CA PHE A 336 21.36 -64.79 26.19
C PHE A 336 22.43 -65.09 25.13
N ILE A 337 23.65 -65.39 25.56
CA ILE A 337 24.74 -65.79 24.66
C ILE A 337 24.85 -67.31 24.68
N ASP A 338 24.60 -67.93 23.55
CA ASP A 338 24.72 -69.38 23.35
C ASP A 338 26.14 -69.73 22.87
N HIS A 339 26.94 -70.32 23.75
CA HIS A 339 28.33 -70.66 23.49
C HIS A 339 28.52 -72.18 23.42
N CYS A 340 29.09 -72.70 22.33
CA CYS A 340 29.24 -74.13 22.16
C CYS A 340 30.23 -74.71 23.19
N GLN A 341 29.82 -75.77 23.91
CA GLN A 341 30.59 -76.36 25.01
C GLN A 341 32.02 -76.77 24.63
N LEU A 342 32.28 -76.98 23.34
CA LEU A 342 33.57 -77.45 22.81
C LEU A 342 34.61 -76.33 22.57
N LEU A 343 34.25 -75.05 22.68
CA LEU A 343 35.11 -73.92 22.26
C LEU A 343 35.89 -73.21 23.40
N GLY A 344 35.80 -73.65 24.66
CA GLY A 344 36.50 -73.03 25.80
C GLY A 344 35.75 -71.84 26.43
N PRO A 345 36.31 -71.13 27.43
CA PRO A 345 35.59 -70.08 28.18
C PRO A 345 35.32 -68.81 27.37
N TYR A 346 34.15 -68.18 27.59
CA TYR A 346 33.71 -66.94 26.96
C TYR A 346 34.24 -65.72 27.74
N TYR A 347 34.78 -64.69 27.08
CA TYR A 347 35.39 -63.52 27.74
C TYR A 347 34.58 -62.23 27.50
N VAL A 348 34.39 -61.43 28.55
CA VAL A 348 33.84 -60.06 28.48
C VAL A 348 34.85 -59.09 29.08
N GLY A 349 35.46 -58.25 28.23
CA GLY A 349 36.63 -57.47 28.60
C GLY A 349 37.82 -58.38 28.95
N ALA A 350 38.42 -58.16 30.13
CA ALA A 350 39.50 -59.01 30.66
C ALA A 350 39.00 -60.18 31.53
N THR A 351 37.68 -60.40 31.64
CA THR A 351 37.07 -61.31 32.62
C THR A 351 36.52 -62.59 31.95
N PRO A 352 36.99 -63.81 32.32
CA PRO A 352 36.50 -65.09 31.76
C PRO A 352 35.25 -65.66 32.45
N PHE A 353 34.36 -66.28 31.65
CA PHE A 353 33.17 -67.03 32.08
C PHE A 353 33.17 -68.44 31.49
N ASN A 354 32.97 -69.46 32.32
CA ASN A 354 33.13 -70.88 31.95
C ASN A 354 31.93 -71.77 32.32
N GLN A 355 30.84 -71.18 32.78
CA GLN A 355 29.61 -71.87 33.17
C GLN A 355 28.41 -71.00 32.80
N THR A 356 27.27 -71.63 32.53
CA THR A 356 25.99 -70.95 32.32
C THR A 356 25.67 -70.05 33.52
N GLY A 357 25.35 -68.78 33.29
CA GLY A 357 25.05 -67.84 34.38
C GLY A 357 25.12 -66.36 33.98
N PRO A 358 24.76 -65.45 34.90
CA PRO A 358 24.71 -64.02 34.63
C PRO A 358 26.11 -63.40 34.56
N ILE A 359 26.33 -62.56 33.54
CA ILE A 359 27.50 -61.70 33.35
C ILE A 359 27.14 -60.31 33.90
N ASN A 360 28.00 -59.72 34.73
CA ASN A 360 27.89 -58.31 35.17
C ASN A 360 29.29 -57.71 35.40
N VAL A 361 29.72 -56.78 34.55
CA VAL A 361 31.06 -56.19 34.56
C VAL A 361 30.98 -54.66 34.35
N LEU A 362 31.64 -53.90 35.23
CA LEU A 362 31.75 -52.44 35.13
C LEU A 362 33.07 -52.08 34.42
N LEU A 363 33.02 -51.23 33.39
CA LEU A 363 34.18 -50.77 32.62
C LEU A 363 34.29 -49.24 32.75
N GLN A 364 35.39 -48.76 33.34
CA GLN A 364 35.61 -47.32 33.58
C GLN A 364 36.17 -46.61 32.34
N ASN A 365 35.55 -45.48 32.00
CA ASN A 365 35.93 -44.57 30.91
C ASN A 365 36.61 -43.30 31.51
N GLN A 366 37.64 -42.77 30.82
CA GLN A 366 38.41 -41.58 31.23
C GLN A 366 37.61 -40.25 31.34
N PHE A 367 36.36 -40.21 30.88
CA PHE A 367 35.49 -39.03 30.82
C PHE A 367 34.35 -39.03 31.85
N GLY A 368 34.29 -40.04 32.75
CA GLY A 368 33.35 -40.05 33.88
C GLY A 368 31.93 -40.57 33.60
N CYS A 369 31.61 -40.99 32.37
CA CYS A 369 30.40 -41.78 32.09
C CYS A 369 30.77 -43.29 32.16
N ASP A 370 30.52 -43.95 33.31
CA ASP A 370 30.84 -45.37 33.53
C ASP A 370 29.93 -46.30 32.69
N SER A 371 30.50 -47.35 32.07
CA SER A 371 29.74 -48.34 31.27
C SER A 371 29.50 -49.64 32.05
N THR A 372 28.30 -50.22 31.94
CA THR A 372 27.91 -51.48 32.62
C THR A 372 27.51 -52.53 31.59
N VAL A 373 28.20 -53.67 31.56
CA VAL A 373 27.88 -54.80 30.69
C VAL A 373 27.18 -55.89 31.49
N VAL A 374 25.95 -56.25 31.13
CA VAL A 374 25.20 -57.35 31.73
C VAL A 374 24.75 -58.37 30.69
N GLY A 375 24.50 -59.62 31.07
CA GLY A 375 24.00 -60.64 30.15
C GLY A 375 23.82 -61.99 30.83
N TYR A 376 23.46 -63.03 30.08
CA TYR A 376 23.37 -64.40 30.59
C TYR A 376 24.02 -65.37 29.61
N LEU A 377 25.10 -66.04 30.01
CA LEU A 377 25.76 -67.05 29.18
C LEU A 377 24.99 -68.36 29.28
N ASN A 378 24.65 -68.98 28.15
CA ASN A 378 24.03 -70.29 28.00
C ASN A 378 24.92 -71.18 27.09
N ILE A 379 24.96 -72.47 27.36
CA ILE A 379 25.88 -73.41 26.66
C ILE A 379 25.02 -74.51 26.02
N VAL A 380 25.01 -74.61 24.68
CA VAL A 380 24.02 -75.38 23.87
C VAL A 380 24.60 -76.50 22.99
N SER A 381 23.74 -77.45 22.58
CA SER A 381 23.97 -78.60 21.67
C SER A 381 22.89 -78.70 20.55
N PRO A 382 23.15 -79.28 19.35
CA PRO A 382 22.33 -79.09 18.11
C PRO A 382 20.96 -79.82 18.01
N GLU A 383 20.00 -79.28 17.21
CA GLU A 383 18.58 -79.72 17.02
C GLU A 383 17.95 -79.41 15.60
N PHE A 384 16.79 -79.99 15.22
CA PHE A 384 16.22 -80.13 13.82
C PHE A 384 15.01 -79.18 13.50
N VAL A 385 14.81 -78.67 12.25
CA VAL A 385 13.82 -77.60 11.90
C VAL A 385 12.93 -77.85 10.63
N PHE A 386 11.70 -77.33 10.52
CA PHE A 386 10.77 -77.43 9.33
C PHE A 386 10.28 -76.04 8.83
N ILE A 387 10.04 -75.84 7.52
CA ILE A 387 9.68 -74.55 6.87
C ILE A 387 8.60 -74.72 5.75
N ASP A 388 7.58 -73.85 5.67
CA ASP A 388 6.56 -73.82 4.58
C ASP A 388 6.45 -72.40 3.95
N THR A 389 6.39 -72.22 2.61
CA THR A 389 6.37 -70.88 1.93
C THR A 389 5.69 -70.85 0.52
N THR A 390 5.52 -69.67 -0.12
CA THR A 390 4.78 -69.44 -1.40
C THR A 390 5.43 -68.31 -2.24
N ILE A 391 5.49 -68.40 -3.59
CA ILE A 391 6.19 -67.45 -4.50
C ILE A 391 5.45 -67.15 -5.85
N CYS A 392 5.86 -66.15 -6.65
CA CYS A 392 5.28 -65.81 -7.97
C CYS A 392 5.90 -66.60 -9.15
N GLU A 393 5.21 -66.69 -10.30
CA GLU A 393 5.74 -67.40 -11.50
C GLU A 393 7.02 -66.73 -12.00
N GLY A 394 8.18 -67.39 -11.79
CA GLY A 394 9.50 -66.90 -12.17
C GLY A 394 10.48 -66.67 -11.01
N GLU A 395 10.03 -66.75 -9.75
CA GLU A 395 10.87 -66.58 -8.55
C GLU A 395 11.44 -67.90 -8.00
N VAL A 396 12.43 -67.83 -7.09
CA VAL A 396 13.16 -68.99 -6.53
C VAL A 396 13.38 -68.80 -5.02
N VAL A 397 13.21 -69.85 -4.21
CA VAL A 397 13.54 -69.89 -2.77
C VAL A 397 14.91 -70.53 -2.58
N GLU A 398 15.85 -69.82 -1.96
CA GLU A 398 17.21 -70.32 -1.66
C GLU A 398 17.38 -70.64 -0.16
N LEU A 399 17.80 -71.86 0.17
CA LEU A 399 18.12 -72.31 1.53
C LEU A 399 19.51 -72.96 1.56
N GLY A 400 20.47 -72.30 2.20
CA GLY A 400 21.88 -72.69 2.13
C GLY A 400 22.42 -72.54 0.70
N ASN A 401 22.87 -73.65 0.10
CA ASN A 401 23.38 -73.69 -1.28
C ASN A 401 22.36 -74.23 -2.30
N PHE A 402 21.10 -74.40 -1.92
CA PHE A 402 20.06 -75.02 -2.76
C PHE A 402 18.95 -74.03 -3.12
N ALA A 403 18.39 -74.13 -4.34
CA ALA A 403 17.41 -73.21 -4.91
C ALA A 403 16.19 -73.94 -5.50
N TYR A 404 14.96 -73.52 -5.14
CA TYR A 404 13.70 -74.19 -5.50
C TYR A 404 12.69 -73.21 -6.14
N SER A 405 12.14 -73.53 -7.33
CA SER A 405 11.29 -72.62 -8.12
C SER A 405 9.96 -73.22 -8.59
N GLN A 406 9.59 -74.40 -8.09
CA GLN A 406 8.35 -75.11 -8.46
C GLN A 406 7.60 -75.58 -7.21
N THR A 407 6.28 -75.56 -7.27
CA THR A 407 5.38 -76.06 -6.21
C THR A 407 5.76 -77.49 -5.80
N GLY A 408 6.06 -77.75 -4.51
CA GLY A 408 6.47 -79.08 -4.00
C GLY A 408 7.13 -79.09 -2.61
N ASN A 409 7.48 -80.28 -2.09
CA ASN A 409 8.10 -80.48 -0.76
C ASN A 409 9.55 -81.04 -0.87
N TYR A 410 10.49 -80.54 -0.07
CA TYR A 410 11.95 -80.79 -0.13
C TYR A 410 12.59 -81.06 1.26
N GLN A 411 13.75 -81.73 1.36
CA GLN A 411 14.49 -82.01 2.62
C GLN A 411 16.02 -81.97 2.42
N ASP A 412 16.78 -81.26 3.27
CA ASP A 412 18.26 -81.13 3.17
C ASP A 412 19.00 -80.78 4.49
N SER A 413 20.34 -80.69 4.51
CA SER A 413 21.18 -80.41 5.71
C SER A 413 22.33 -79.43 5.45
N TYR A 414 22.68 -78.56 6.42
CA TYR A 414 23.75 -77.54 6.26
C TYR A 414 24.68 -77.43 7.49
N GLU A 415 25.96 -77.06 7.26
CA GLU A 415 27.05 -77.03 8.24
C GLU A 415 27.51 -75.58 8.54
N TYR A 416 27.46 -75.12 9.80
CA TYR A 416 27.92 -73.78 10.19
C TYR A 416 29.42 -73.75 10.53
N PRO A 417 30.13 -72.61 10.37
CA PRO A 417 31.56 -72.48 10.67
C PRO A 417 31.96 -72.76 12.13
N ASP A 418 31.01 -72.70 13.07
CA ASP A 418 31.23 -72.88 14.51
C ASP A 418 30.89 -74.29 15.04
N GLY A 419 30.61 -75.25 14.15
CA GLY A 419 30.67 -76.68 14.45
C GLY A 419 29.45 -77.34 15.10
N CYS A 420 28.26 -76.73 15.05
CA CYS A 420 26.98 -77.39 15.41
C CYS A 420 26.08 -77.55 14.18
N ASN A 421 25.77 -78.79 13.77
CA ASN A 421 25.08 -79.12 12.51
C ASN A 421 23.57 -79.30 12.70
N ASN A 422 22.74 -78.74 11.80
CA ASN A 422 21.27 -78.87 11.80
C ASN A 422 20.72 -79.33 10.41
N THR A 423 19.50 -79.88 10.40
CA THR A 423 18.81 -80.48 9.23
C THR A 423 17.40 -79.90 9.06
N PHE A 424 16.88 -79.75 7.82
CA PHE A 424 15.56 -79.12 7.55
C PHE A 424 14.66 -79.74 6.44
N GLN A 425 13.35 -79.44 6.46
CA GLN A 425 12.33 -79.74 5.40
C GLN A 425 11.58 -78.47 4.92
N LEU A 426 11.23 -78.36 3.62
CA LEU A 426 10.57 -77.21 2.95
C LEU A 426 9.29 -77.61 2.15
N SER A 427 8.22 -76.79 2.11
CA SER A 427 7.01 -76.95 1.23
C SER A 427 6.66 -75.64 0.46
N LEU A 428 6.38 -75.65 -0.87
CA LEU A 428 6.29 -74.45 -1.77
C LEU A 428 5.05 -74.40 -2.73
N THR A 429 4.45 -73.21 -3.07
CA THR A 429 3.27 -72.98 -3.99
C THR A 429 3.35 -71.69 -4.91
N VAL A 430 2.71 -71.59 -6.13
CA VAL A 430 2.84 -70.49 -7.19
C VAL A 430 1.52 -70.01 -7.95
N TYR A 431 1.32 -68.69 -8.36
CA TYR A 431 0.04 -68.02 -8.90
C TYR A 431 0.10 -66.96 -10.11
N ALA A 432 -1.01 -66.62 -10.89
CA ALA A 432 -1.16 -65.49 -11.94
C ALA A 432 -2.61 -65.02 -12.49
N PRO A 433 -2.91 -63.73 -12.92
CA PRO A 433 -4.16 -63.28 -13.69
C PRO A 433 -4.13 -62.15 -14.84
N GLU A 434 -5.08 -62.10 -15.83
CA GLU A 434 -5.25 -61.07 -16.97
C GLU A 434 -6.71 -60.50 -17.23
N THR A 435 -6.93 -59.30 -17.87
CA THR A 435 -8.28 -58.61 -18.14
C THR A 435 -8.40 -57.68 -19.41
N PHE A 436 -9.61 -57.39 -20.00
CA PHE A 436 -9.86 -56.59 -21.26
C PHE A 436 -11.03 -55.52 -21.20
N ILE A 437 -10.94 -54.35 -21.89
CA ILE A 437 -11.93 -53.21 -21.94
C ILE A 437 -12.06 -52.57 -23.36
N ASP A 438 -13.28 -52.25 -23.86
CA ASP A 438 -13.55 -51.54 -25.15
C ASP A 438 -14.43 -50.26 -24.98
N THR A 439 -14.08 -49.08 -25.56
CA THR A 439 -14.84 -47.80 -25.40
C THR A 439 -14.64 -46.73 -26.52
N VAL A 440 -15.48 -45.67 -26.58
CA VAL A 440 -15.50 -44.60 -27.63
C VAL A 440 -15.61 -43.18 -27.02
N VAL A 441 -14.83 -42.18 -27.49
CA VAL A 441 -14.79 -40.77 -27.00
C VAL A 441 -14.68 -39.70 -28.12
N CYS A 442 -14.87 -38.40 -27.85
CA CYS A 442 -14.71 -37.30 -28.84
C CYS A 442 -13.23 -36.86 -29.00
N ALA A 443 -12.86 -36.28 -30.15
CA ALA A 443 -11.49 -35.79 -30.40
C ALA A 443 -11.10 -34.66 -29.42
N GLY A 444 -10.19 -34.99 -28.48
CA GLY A 444 -9.75 -34.11 -27.39
C GLY A 444 -9.96 -34.70 -26.00
N GLU A 445 -10.79 -35.74 -25.87
CA GLU A 445 -11.03 -36.48 -24.63
C GLU A 445 -10.08 -37.67 -24.46
N SER A 446 -10.03 -38.25 -23.26
CA SER A 446 -9.12 -39.36 -22.94
C SER A 446 -9.69 -40.35 -21.92
N VAL A 447 -9.20 -41.59 -21.93
CA VAL A 447 -9.58 -42.67 -21.01
C VAL A 447 -8.36 -43.05 -20.15
N GLN A 448 -8.57 -43.20 -18.84
CA GLN A 448 -7.53 -43.60 -17.87
C GLN A 448 -7.59 -45.10 -17.59
N VAL A 449 -6.45 -45.80 -17.66
CA VAL A 449 -6.29 -47.18 -17.14
C VAL A 449 -5.07 -47.20 -16.23
N GLY A 450 -5.30 -47.44 -14.92
CA GLY A 450 -4.31 -47.15 -13.88
C GLY A 450 -3.97 -45.66 -13.86
N ASN A 451 -2.67 -45.35 -13.90
CA ASN A 451 -2.15 -43.97 -13.94
C ASN A 451 -1.83 -43.48 -15.37
N SER A 452 -2.30 -44.18 -16.40
CA SER A 452 -1.97 -43.87 -17.81
C SER A 452 -3.19 -43.42 -18.60
N THR A 453 -3.02 -42.29 -19.30
CA THR A 453 -4.03 -41.60 -20.10
C THR A 453 -3.93 -41.96 -21.59
N TYR A 454 -5.03 -42.34 -22.23
CA TYR A 454 -5.08 -42.67 -23.65
C TYR A 454 -6.11 -41.79 -24.38
N SER A 455 -5.70 -41.04 -25.41
CA SER A 455 -6.52 -40.03 -26.11
C SER A 455 -6.60 -40.20 -27.63
N ALA A 456 -6.00 -41.26 -28.18
CA ALA A 456 -6.01 -41.56 -29.61
C ALA A 456 -6.64 -42.93 -29.88
N THR A 457 -7.30 -43.08 -31.04
CA THR A 457 -7.88 -44.36 -31.46
C THR A 457 -6.80 -45.44 -31.55
N GLY A 458 -6.99 -46.57 -30.85
CA GLY A 458 -6.02 -47.67 -30.84
C GLY A 458 -6.31 -48.73 -29.79
N ASN A 459 -5.51 -49.80 -29.84
CA ASN A 459 -5.53 -50.90 -28.89
C ASN A 459 -4.27 -50.82 -28.01
N TYR A 460 -4.44 -50.79 -26.69
CA TYR A 460 -3.40 -50.54 -25.70
C TYR A 460 -3.33 -51.68 -24.67
N THR A 461 -2.19 -51.88 -24.04
CA THR A 461 -1.99 -52.89 -22.97
C THR A 461 -1.21 -52.26 -21.83
N LYS A 462 -1.66 -52.45 -20.59
CA LYS A 462 -1.08 -51.87 -19.37
C LYS A 462 -0.97 -52.92 -18.28
N ILE A 463 0.23 -53.04 -17.70
CA ILE A 463 0.49 -53.88 -16.53
C ILE A 463 0.33 -53.01 -15.27
N LEU A 464 -0.44 -53.50 -14.31
CA LEU A 464 -0.69 -52.86 -13.02
C LEU A 464 0.06 -53.64 -11.93
N PRO A 465 0.94 -52.98 -11.14
CA PRO A 465 1.71 -53.65 -10.10
C PRO A 465 0.86 -54.02 -8.87
N ALA A 466 1.20 -55.12 -8.20
CA ALA A 466 0.46 -55.68 -7.07
C ALA A 466 0.25 -54.68 -5.91
N GLN A 467 -0.97 -54.61 -5.37
CA GLN A 467 -1.35 -53.65 -4.30
C GLN A 467 -1.03 -54.09 -2.86
N TYR A 468 -0.33 -55.20 -2.64
CA TYR A 468 0.17 -55.61 -1.31
C TYR A 468 1.68 -55.87 -1.36
N LEU A 469 2.42 -55.17 -0.49
CA LEU A 469 3.87 -55.32 -0.29
C LEU A 469 4.15 -56.70 0.32
N GLY A 470 4.52 -57.68 -0.49
CA GLY A 470 5.04 -58.97 -0.01
C GLY A 470 5.09 -60.14 -0.99
N LEU A 471 4.31 -60.16 -2.09
CA LEU A 471 4.29 -61.29 -3.05
C LEU A 471 4.05 -60.79 -4.49
N GLY A 472 4.97 -60.00 -5.05
CA GLY A 472 4.80 -59.18 -6.28
C GLY A 472 4.40 -59.92 -7.58
N CYS A 473 3.11 -60.24 -7.73
CA CYS A 473 2.52 -60.75 -8.97
C CYS A 473 1.69 -59.64 -9.66
N ASP A 474 2.18 -59.09 -10.78
CA ASP A 474 1.53 -58.00 -11.52
C ASP A 474 0.34 -58.50 -12.38
N SER A 475 -0.66 -57.63 -12.65
CA SER A 475 -1.85 -57.95 -13.48
C SER A 475 -1.86 -57.18 -14.81
N THR A 476 -2.21 -57.84 -15.93
CA THR A 476 -2.22 -57.21 -17.28
C THR A 476 -3.64 -56.84 -17.75
N VAL A 477 -3.83 -55.60 -18.21
CA VAL A 477 -5.10 -55.05 -18.75
C VAL A 477 -4.95 -54.61 -20.21
N HIS A 478 -5.87 -55.01 -21.10
CA HIS A 478 -5.93 -54.58 -22.51
C HIS A 478 -7.12 -53.62 -22.77
N LEU A 479 -6.92 -52.51 -23.51
CA LEU A 479 -7.92 -51.46 -23.81
C LEU A 479 -8.04 -51.22 -25.33
N ASN A 480 -9.23 -51.26 -25.94
CA ASN A 480 -9.47 -50.72 -27.29
C ASN A 480 -10.30 -49.42 -27.26
N LEU A 481 -9.78 -48.33 -27.84
CA LEU A 481 -10.36 -46.98 -27.82
C LEU A 481 -10.66 -46.48 -29.24
N THR A 482 -11.83 -45.88 -29.49
CA THR A 482 -12.19 -45.19 -30.75
C THR A 482 -12.52 -43.71 -30.53
N VAL A 483 -11.97 -42.80 -31.37
CA VAL A 483 -12.12 -41.33 -31.25
C VAL A 483 -12.78 -40.72 -32.50
N LEU A 484 -13.85 -39.91 -32.34
CA LEU A 484 -14.63 -39.27 -33.42
C LEU A 484 -14.24 -37.80 -33.68
N ALA A 485 -14.16 -37.36 -34.94
CA ALA A 485 -13.72 -36.01 -35.35
C ALA A 485 -14.88 -35.01 -35.63
N PRO A 486 -14.70 -33.68 -35.38
CA PRO A 486 -15.74 -32.65 -35.55
C PRO A 486 -15.99 -32.24 -37.02
N ILE A 487 -17.22 -31.76 -37.34
CA ILE A 487 -17.67 -31.36 -38.69
C ILE A 487 -17.48 -29.84 -38.91
N LEU A 488 -17.01 -29.45 -40.11
CA LEU A 488 -16.76 -28.05 -40.53
C LEU A 488 -17.77 -27.56 -41.58
N THR A 489 -18.49 -26.46 -41.33
CA THR A 489 -19.42 -25.80 -42.28
C THR A 489 -18.86 -24.46 -42.76
N ASN A 490 -18.90 -24.13 -44.06
CA ASN A 490 -18.36 -22.86 -44.61
C ASN A 490 -19.47 -21.89 -45.04
N ILE A 491 -19.38 -20.61 -44.64
CA ILE A 491 -20.27 -19.51 -45.04
C ILE A 491 -19.45 -18.41 -45.70
N GLN A 492 -19.96 -17.79 -46.78
CA GLN A 492 -19.37 -16.59 -47.40
C GLN A 492 -20.35 -15.41 -47.30
N ALA A 493 -19.87 -14.25 -46.85
CA ALA A 493 -20.64 -13.01 -46.78
C ALA A 493 -19.79 -11.80 -47.22
N ALA A 494 -20.45 -10.71 -47.63
CA ALA A 494 -19.78 -9.46 -48.00
C ALA A 494 -20.50 -8.24 -47.43
N ILE A 495 -19.74 -7.26 -46.94
CA ILE A 495 -20.22 -6.01 -46.31
C ILE A 495 -19.38 -4.81 -46.81
N CYS A 496 -19.84 -3.57 -46.57
CA CYS A 496 -19.09 -2.35 -46.91
C CYS A 496 -18.12 -1.94 -45.78
N GLU A 497 -17.07 -1.17 -46.08
CA GLU A 497 -16.10 -0.68 -45.10
C GLU A 497 -16.78 0.19 -44.02
N GLY A 498 -16.81 -0.29 -42.77
CA GLY A 498 -17.48 0.36 -41.64
C GLY A 498 -18.74 -0.36 -41.12
N GLU A 499 -19.27 -1.34 -41.86
CA GLU A 499 -20.38 -2.19 -41.41
C GLU A 499 -19.90 -3.43 -40.63
N SER A 500 -20.82 -4.19 -40.04
CA SER A 500 -20.50 -5.39 -39.24
C SER A 500 -21.38 -6.59 -39.58
N TYR A 501 -20.81 -7.80 -39.55
CA TYR A 501 -21.50 -9.07 -39.76
C TYR A 501 -21.47 -9.92 -38.48
N THR A 502 -22.63 -10.31 -37.97
CA THR A 502 -22.77 -11.17 -36.78
C THR A 502 -22.88 -12.65 -37.15
N LEU A 503 -22.02 -13.48 -36.57
CA LEU A 503 -22.11 -14.95 -36.60
C LEU A 503 -22.21 -15.40 -35.13
N GLY A 504 -23.22 -16.23 -34.82
CA GLY A 504 -23.49 -16.65 -33.44
C GLY A 504 -23.76 -15.46 -32.51
N SER A 505 -22.95 -15.31 -31.46
CA SER A 505 -22.98 -14.16 -30.55
C SER A 505 -21.87 -13.13 -30.83
N SER A 506 -21.04 -13.35 -31.85
CA SER A 506 -19.86 -12.56 -32.17
C SER A 506 -20.07 -11.65 -33.39
N THR A 507 -19.46 -10.45 -33.38
CA THR A 507 -19.62 -9.42 -34.45
C THR A 507 -18.28 -9.11 -35.12
N TYR A 508 -18.22 -9.13 -36.46
CA TYR A 508 -16.98 -8.93 -37.25
C TYR A 508 -17.10 -7.76 -38.23
N THR A 509 -16.06 -6.93 -38.35
CA THR A 509 -16.05 -5.70 -39.19
C THR A 509 -14.92 -5.63 -40.22
N GLN A 510 -14.04 -6.64 -40.27
CA GLN A 510 -12.89 -6.66 -41.19
C GLN A 510 -12.94 -7.87 -42.13
N SER A 511 -12.27 -7.76 -43.29
CA SER A 511 -12.14 -8.89 -44.22
C SER A 511 -11.31 -10.00 -43.59
N GLY A 512 -11.81 -11.22 -43.59
CA GLY A 512 -11.12 -12.32 -42.93
C GLY A 512 -11.86 -13.63 -42.98
N VAL A 513 -11.21 -14.67 -42.48
CA VAL A 513 -11.80 -16.00 -42.29
C VAL A 513 -11.92 -16.25 -40.78
N TYR A 514 -13.13 -16.36 -40.27
CA TYR A 514 -13.47 -16.50 -38.85
C TYR A 514 -14.10 -17.86 -38.57
N ASN A 515 -13.76 -18.49 -37.44
CA ASN A 515 -14.29 -19.80 -37.03
C ASN A 515 -15.06 -19.68 -35.70
N GLU A 516 -16.27 -20.23 -35.61
CA GLU A 516 -17.07 -20.25 -34.39
C GLU A 516 -17.62 -21.66 -34.13
N VAL A 517 -17.64 -22.10 -32.88
CA VAL A 517 -18.00 -23.48 -32.50
C VAL A 517 -19.41 -23.51 -31.92
N LEU A 518 -20.29 -24.34 -32.50
CA LEU A 518 -21.69 -24.50 -32.10
C LEU A 518 -21.94 -25.95 -31.62
N PRO A 519 -22.60 -26.15 -30.46
CA PRO A 519 -22.82 -27.48 -29.90
C PRO A 519 -23.85 -28.29 -30.70
N ALA A 520 -23.49 -29.52 -31.13
CA ALA A 520 -24.39 -30.45 -31.82
C ALA A 520 -25.00 -31.47 -30.84
N SER A 521 -26.22 -31.95 -31.13
CA SER A 521 -27.05 -32.79 -30.25
C SER A 521 -26.50 -34.17 -29.89
N ASN A 522 -25.30 -34.55 -30.38
CA ASN A 522 -24.69 -35.86 -30.18
C ASN A 522 -23.36 -35.79 -29.41
N GLY A 523 -23.06 -34.67 -28.74
CA GLY A 523 -21.99 -34.57 -27.75
C GLY A 523 -20.59 -34.18 -28.25
N CYS A 524 -20.31 -34.19 -29.56
CA CYS A 524 -19.12 -33.53 -30.13
C CYS A 524 -19.55 -32.26 -30.90
N ASP A 525 -18.87 -31.14 -30.68
CA ASP A 525 -19.14 -29.80 -31.21
C ASP A 525 -18.78 -29.63 -32.70
N SER A 526 -19.40 -28.66 -33.40
CA SER A 526 -19.18 -28.38 -34.83
C SER A 526 -18.62 -26.97 -35.05
N THR A 527 -17.69 -26.79 -35.99
CA THR A 527 -17.10 -25.47 -36.30
C THR A 527 -17.72 -24.88 -37.57
N VAL A 528 -18.17 -23.62 -37.53
CA VAL A 528 -18.61 -22.84 -38.69
C VAL A 528 -17.49 -21.86 -39.09
N ARG A 529 -17.04 -21.91 -40.34
CA ARG A 529 -16.02 -21.03 -40.92
C ARG A 529 -16.67 -19.99 -41.84
N LEU A 530 -16.74 -18.74 -41.39
CA LEU A 530 -17.16 -17.58 -42.17
C LEU A 530 -15.97 -17.00 -42.96
N THR A 531 -16.10 -16.80 -44.27
CA THR A 531 -15.22 -15.92 -45.06
C THR A 531 -15.96 -14.62 -45.35
N LEU A 532 -15.53 -13.52 -44.72
CA LEU A 532 -16.11 -12.19 -44.87
C LEU A 532 -15.25 -11.35 -45.82
N THR A 533 -15.85 -10.80 -46.86
CA THR A 533 -15.20 -9.85 -47.80
C THR A 533 -15.75 -8.45 -47.59
N VAL A 534 -14.90 -7.50 -47.18
CA VAL A 534 -15.26 -6.09 -47.00
C VAL A 534 -14.83 -5.32 -48.26
N TYR A 535 -15.79 -4.68 -48.93
CA TYR A 535 -15.49 -3.85 -50.11
C TYR A 535 -15.02 -2.45 -49.68
N PRO A 536 -13.88 -1.94 -50.21
CA PRO A 536 -13.37 -0.61 -49.88
C PRO A 536 -14.19 0.50 -50.57
N ASN A 537 -14.31 1.65 -49.92
CA ASN A 537 -14.97 2.83 -50.49
C ASN A 537 -14.10 3.42 -51.62
N VAL A 538 -14.68 3.70 -52.79
CA VAL A 538 -13.94 4.20 -53.95
C VAL A 538 -13.88 5.73 -53.93
N ALA A 539 -12.67 6.31 -54.01
CA ALA A 539 -12.47 7.75 -54.07
C ALA A 539 -12.12 8.22 -55.49
N THR A 540 -12.76 9.30 -55.98
CA THR A 540 -12.49 9.89 -57.32
C THR A 540 -12.31 11.40 -57.21
N THR A 541 -11.36 12.01 -57.96
CA THR A 541 -11.07 13.45 -57.87
C THR A 541 -11.48 14.22 -59.13
N LEU A 542 -12.19 15.34 -58.99
CA LEU A 542 -12.48 16.32 -60.06
C LEU A 542 -11.70 17.63 -59.81
N ASN A 543 -11.14 18.25 -60.85
CA ASN A 543 -10.48 19.56 -60.75
C ASN A 543 -11.19 20.54 -61.69
N GLU A 544 -11.83 21.57 -61.15
CA GLU A 544 -12.67 22.51 -61.91
C GLU A 544 -12.33 23.96 -61.55
N GLU A 545 -12.54 24.89 -62.49
CA GLU A 545 -12.14 26.30 -62.36
C GLU A 545 -13.33 27.23 -62.60
N VAL A 546 -13.69 28.07 -61.62
CA VAL A 546 -14.82 29.03 -61.68
C VAL A 546 -14.39 30.43 -61.23
N CYS A 547 -15.15 31.47 -61.53
CA CYS A 547 -14.81 32.84 -61.12
C CYS A 547 -15.38 33.24 -59.74
N PHE A 548 -14.74 34.19 -59.05
CA PHE A 548 -15.18 34.71 -57.76
C PHE A 548 -16.67 35.10 -57.77
N GLY A 549 -17.48 34.46 -56.92
CA GLY A 549 -18.94 34.65 -56.83
C GLY A 549 -19.80 33.64 -57.60
N SER A 550 -19.21 32.76 -58.43
CA SER A 550 -19.90 31.64 -59.08
C SER A 550 -19.93 30.38 -58.21
N SER A 551 -20.72 29.37 -58.59
CA SER A 551 -20.81 28.09 -57.88
C SER A 551 -20.66 26.87 -58.79
N PHE A 552 -20.18 25.75 -58.23
CA PHE A 552 -20.03 24.46 -58.90
C PHE A 552 -20.73 23.35 -58.09
N THR A 553 -21.48 22.47 -58.75
CA THR A 553 -22.33 21.46 -58.10
C THR A 553 -21.81 20.05 -58.34
N VAL A 554 -21.64 19.25 -57.29
CA VAL A 554 -21.32 17.82 -57.34
C VAL A 554 -22.35 17.05 -56.51
N GLY A 555 -23.12 16.17 -57.15
CA GLY A 555 -24.32 15.57 -56.56
C GLY A 555 -25.40 16.64 -56.30
N ASP A 556 -25.99 16.62 -55.10
CA ASP A 556 -26.95 17.64 -54.64
C ASP A 556 -26.28 18.83 -53.91
N SER A 557 -24.94 18.80 -53.75
CA SER A 557 -24.19 19.82 -53.00
C SER A 557 -23.55 20.87 -53.91
N THR A 558 -23.63 22.15 -53.52
CA THR A 558 -23.15 23.32 -54.29
C THR A 558 -22.01 24.03 -53.56
N PHE A 559 -20.91 24.33 -54.25
CA PHE A 559 -19.68 24.91 -53.69
C PHE A 559 -19.33 26.26 -54.36
N THR A 560 -18.91 27.26 -53.60
CA THR A 560 -18.68 28.64 -54.08
C THR A 560 -17.32 29.24 -53.71
N GLN A 561 -16.50 28.52 -52.94
CA GLN A 561 -15.17 28.98 -52.50
C GLN A 561 -14.10 28.00 -52.99
N ASP A 562 -12.86 28.48 -53.04
CA ASP A 562 -11.68 27.69 -53.38
C ASP A 562 -11.40 26.66 -52.28
N GLY A 563 -11.17 25.42 -52.69
CA GLY A 563 -10.97 24.33 -51.75
C GLY A 563 -11.08 22.94 -52.34
N ALA A 564 -10.58 21.97 -51.58
CA ALA A 564 -10.78 20.55 -51.83
C ALA A 564 -11.98 20.07 -50.98
N TYR A 565 -13.08 19.70 -51.62
CA TYR A 565 -14.32 19.28 -50.97
C TYR A 565 -14.60 17.81 -51.23
N GLU A 566 -15.03 17.05 -50.22
CA GLU A 566 -15.41 15.65 -50.37
C GLU A 566 -16.93 15.47 -50.32
N VAL A 567 -17.50 14.84 -51.36
CA VAL A 567 -18.94 14.57 -51.49
C VAL A 567 -19.17 13.07 -51.58
N ILE A 568 -19.99 12.53 -50.67
CA ILE A 568 -20.28 11.10 -50.63
C ILE A 568 -21.48 10.78 -51.53
N LEU A 569 -21.29 9.89 -52.51
CA LEU A 569 -22.30 9.39 -53.44
C LEU A 569 -22.34 7.85 -53.41
N GLN A 570 -23.52 7.24 -53.40
CA GLN A 570 -23.64 5.77 -53.40
C GLN A 570 -23.23 5.16 -54.75
N SER A 571 -22.29 4.21 -54.75
CA SER A 571 -21.91 3.48 -55.95
C SER A 571 -22.97 2.45 -56.37
N ALA A 572 -22.92 2.01 -57.63
CA ALA A 572 -23.87 1.05 -58.22
C ALA A 572 -23.91 -0.35 -57.57
N ARG A 573 -23.06 -0.62 -56.56
CA ARG A 573 -23.06 -1.87 -55.77
C ARG A 573 -23.34 -1.67 -54.28
N GLY A 574 -23.78 -0.47 -53.88
CA GLY A 574 -24.40 -0.24 -52.56
C GLY A 574 -23.47 0.24 -51.44
N CYS A 575 -22.15 0.30 -51.65
CA CYS A 575 -21.23 0.99 -50.71
C CYS A 575 -21.05 2.46 -51.12
N ASP A 576 -20.98 3.35 -50.13
CA ASP A 576 -20.77 4.78 -50.32
C ASP A 576 -19.37 5.10 -50.88
N SER A 577 -19.27 6.10 -51.75
CA SER A 577 -18.03 6.46 -52.45
C SER A 577 -17.79 7.96 -52.32
N THR A 578 -16.54 8.37 -52.17
CA THR A 578 -16.18 9.77 -51.90
C THR A 578 -15.68 10.44 -53.18
N VAL A 579 -16.30 11.53 -53.62
CA VAL A 579 -15.81 12.37 -54.73
C VAL A 579 -15.11 13.59 -54.14
N THR A 580 -13.81 13.72 -54.35
CA THR A 580 -13.02 14.88 -53.94
C THR A 580 -12.99 15.92 -55.07
N LEU A 581 -13.71 17.03 -54.94
CA LEU A 581 -13.68 18.19 -55.86
C LEU A 581 -12.59 19.17 -55.40
N ASN A 582 -11.55 19.40 -56.21
CA ASN A 582 -10.68 20.55 -56.05
C ASN A 582 -11.21 21.69 -56.93
N LEU A 583 -11.89 22.65 -56.31
CA LEU A 583 -12.42 23.83 -56.97
C LEU A 583 -11.40 24.98 -56.85
N ASN A 584 -10.87 25.45 -57.97
CA ASN A 584 -10.04 26.66 -58.01
C ASN A 584 -10.92 27.84 -58.42
N VAL A 585 -11.14 28.77 -57.49
CA VAL A 585 -11.88 30.01 -57.76
C VAL A 585 -10.87 31.09 -58.14
N LYS A 586 -10.95 31.61 -59.37
CA LYS A 586 -10.02 32.66 -59.83
C LYS A 586 -10.15 33.93 -58.99
N ASP A 587 -9.00 34.51 -58.61
CA ASP A 587 -8.91 35.75 -57.85
C ASP A 587 -9.66 36.91 -58.52
N ALA A 588 -10.34 37.74 -57.71
CA ALA A 588 -10.88 39.01 -58.18
C ALA A 588 -9.72 39.92 -58.64
N ILE A 589 -9.79 40.45 -59.87
CA ILE A 589 -8.80 41.41 -60.36
C ILE A 589 -8.98 42.73 -59.59
N LEU A 590 -8.06 43.01 -58.67
CA LEU A 590 -7.99 44.26 -57.89
C LEU A 590 -6.98 45.23 -58.51
N THR A 591 -7.45 46.39 -58.96
CA THR A 591 -6.58 47.47 -59.46
C THR A 591 -6.56 48.62 -58.46
N VAL A 592 -5.38 49.02 -57.96
CA VAL A 592 -5.26 50.12 -56.99
C VAL A 592 -4.81 51.41 -57.69
N LEU A 593 -5.57 52.50 -57.53
CA LEU A 593 -5.20 53.86 -57.95
C LEU A 593 -4.88 54.70 -56.70
N ASN A 594 -3.74 55.39 -56.68
CA ASN A 594 -3.39 56.33 -55.59
C ASN A 594 -3.39 57.75 -56.14
N GLU A 595 -4.29 58.60 -55.65
CA GLU A 595 -4.47 59.97 -56.14
C GLU A 595 -4.64 60.95 -54.99
N SER A 596 -4.29 62.22 -55.23
CA SER A 596 -4.33 63.28 -54.20
C SER A 596 -5.10 64.51 -54.68
N ILE A 597 -6.04 64.99 -53.86
CA ILE A 597 -6.90 66.15 -54.14
C ILE A 597 -6.85 67.17 -52.98
N CYS A 598 -7.18 68.44 -53.23
CA CYS A 598 -7.35 69.45 -52.17
C CYS A 598 -8.70 69.28 -51.44
N ASP A 599 -8.79 69.68 -50.16
CA ASP A 599 -10.06 69.68 -49.42
C ASP A 599 -11.14 70.50 -50.15
N GLY A 600 -12.30 69.85 -50.40
CA GLY A 600 -13.41 70.39 -51.19
C GLY A 600 -13.44 70.07 -52.69
N SER A 601 -12.46 69.35 -53.25
CA SER A 601 -12.47 68.85 -54.65
C SER A 601 -12.97 67.39 -54.76
N SER A 602 -13.13 66.84 -55.96
CA SER A 602 -13.47 65.42 -56.18
C SER A 602 -12.67 64.75 -57.31
N PHE A 603 -12.50 63.43 -57.23
CA PHE A 603 -11.84 62.57 -58.22
C PHE A 603 -12.79 61.46 -58.70
N THR A 604 -12.91 61.24 -60.01
CA THR A 604 -13.90 60.33 -60.60
C THR A 604 -13.29 58.99 -61.01
N VAL A 605 -13.86 57.86 -60.53
CA VAL A 605 -13.49 56.50 -60.98
C VAL A 605 -14.78 55.75 -61.37
N GLY A 606 -14.81 55.16 -62.57
CA GLY A 606 -15.99 54.40 -63.04
C GLY A 606 -17.26 55.22 -63.26
N GLY A 607 -17.17 56.55 -63.28
CA GLY A 607 -18.31 57.47 -63.38
C GLY A 607 -18.88 57.95 -62.03
N ILE A 608 -18.26 57.57 -60.91
CA ILE A 608 -18.62 58.01 -59.55
C ILE A 608 -17.56 58.97 -59.01
N ASP A 609 -17.98 60.09 -58.41
CA ASP A 609 -17.11 61.15 -57.85
C ASP A 609 -16.83 60.93 -56.35
N PHE A 610 -15.55 60.97 -55.96
CA PHE A 610 -15.10 60.81 -54.57
C PHE A 610 -14.42 62.08 -54.06
N SER A 611 -14.81 62.61 -52.90
CA SER A 611 -14.31 63.88 -52.33
C SER A 611 -13.77 63.78 -50.90
N THR A 612 -13.81 62.60 -50.29
CA THR A 612 -13.35 62.36 -48.91
C THR A 612 -12.16 61.42 -48.90
N ALA A 613 -11.20 61.68 -47.98
CA ALA A 613 -10.00 60.86 -47.86
C ALA A 613 -10.34 59.44 -47.41
N GLY A 614 -9.70 58.45 -48.01
CA GLY A 614 -9.92 57.05 -47.70
C GLY A 614 -9.75 56.14 -48.91
N ALA A 615 -9.80 54.84 -48.64
CA ALA A 615 -9.83 53.80 -49.66
C ALA A 615 -11.28 53.54 -50.08
N HIS A 616 -11.59 53.72 -51.37
CA HIS A 616 -12.92 53.54 -51.96
C HIS A 616 -12.90 52.43 -53.01
N GLU A 617 -13.85 51.51 -53.00
CA GLU A 617 -13.90 50.39 -53.95
C GLU A 617 -15.03 50.56 -54.98
N VAL A 618 -14.69 50.38 -56.27
CA VAL A 618 -15.61 50.51 -57.41
C VAL A 618 -15.53 49.25 -58.28
N VAL A 619 -16.64 48.52 -58.43
CA VAL A 619 -16.71 47.31 -59.24
C VAL A 619 -17.05 47.66 -60.70
N LEU A 620 -16.23 47.19 -61.65
CA LEU A 620 -16.40 47.37 -63.10
C LEU A 620 -16.40 46.00 -63.80
N SER A 621 -17.34 45.79 -64.71
CA SER A 621 -17.50 44.52 -65.44
C SER A 621 -16.49 44.40 -66.59
N ALA A 622 -15.60 43.40 -66.57
CA ALA A 622 -14.67 43.10 -67.66
C ALA A 622 -15.31 42.20 -68.74
N ALA A 623 -14.81 42.30 -69.98
CA ALA A 623 -15.41 41.72 -71.19
C ALA A 623 -15.45 40.17 -71.25
N ASP A 624 -14.75 39.47 -70.35
CA ASP A 624 -14.70 38.01 -70.28
C ASP A 624 -15.55 37.41 -69.14
N GLY A 625 -16.42 38.20 -68.50
CA GLY A 625 -17.49 37.70 -67.64
C GLY A 625 -17.13 37.39 -66.18
N CYS A 626 -15.97 37.86 -65.70
CA CYS A 626 -15.63 37.85 -64.28
C CYS A 626 -15.33 39.30 -63.82
N ASP A 627 -16.05 39.75 -62.81
CA ASP A 627 -16.13 41.12 -62.30
C ASP A 627 -14.75 41.58 -61.78
N SER A 628 -14.39 42.86 -61.96
CA SER A 628 -13.15 43.43 -61.41
C SER A 628 -13.45 44.57 -60.43
N THR A 629 -12.69 44.69 -59.34
CA THR A 629 -12.85 45.76 -58.34
C THR A 629 -11.65 46.72 -58.43
N VAL A 630 -11.91 48.02 -58.53
CA VAL A 630 -10.89 49.08 -58.50
C VAL A 630 -10.91 49.72 -57.11
N THR A 631 -9.79 49.70 -56.39
CA THR A 631 -9.63 50.36 -55.09
C THR A 631 -8.90 51.70 -55.29
N LEU A 632 -9.60 52.83 -55.13
CA LEU A 632 -9.04 54.18 -55.13
C LEU A 632 -8.61 54.56 -53.72
N ASN A 633 -7.31 54.73 -53.48
CA ASN A 633 -6.79 55.38 -52.27
C ASN A 633 -6.68 56.88 -52.52
N LEU A 634 -7.66 57.64 -52.03
CA LEU A 634 -7.73 59.09 -52.20
C LEU A 634 -7.16 59.79 -50.96
N THR A 635 -6.11 60.58 -51.16
CA THR A 635 -5.53 61.40 -50.09
C THR A 635 -6.03 62.83 -50.26
N VAL A 636 -6.76 63.37 -49.27
CA VAL A 636 -7.15 64.78 -49.25
C VAL A 636 -6.06 65.56 -48.51
N LEU A 637 -5.42 66.49 -49.21
CA LEU A 637 -4.37 67.34 -48.65
C LEU A 637 -5.00 68.54 -47.94
N ASP A 638 -4.68 68.69 -46.64
CA ASP A 638 -5.10 69.85 -45.85
C ASP A 638 -4.44 71.14 -46.38
N ASN A 639 -5.21 72.23 -46.39
CA ASN A 639 -4.72 73.55 -46.75
C ASN A 639 -3.61 73.99 -45.77
N PRO A 640 -2.41 74.38 -46.23
CA PRO A 640 -1.30 74.65 -45.32
C PRO A 640 -1.59 75.84 -44.40
N GLU A 641 -1.42 75.66 -43.09
CA GLU A 641 -1.58 76.71 -42.08
C GLU A 641 -0.25 77.35 -41.67
N THR A 642 -0.20 78.69 -41.61
CA THR A 642 0.99 79.44 -41.15
C THR A 642 0.65 80.32 -39.95
N VAL A 643 1.39 80.23 -38.84
CA VAL A 643 1.16 81.06 -37.64
C VAL A 643 2.22 82.17 -37.49
N LEU A 644 1.81 83.42 -37.34
CA LEU A 644 2.69 84.59 -37.13
C LEU A 644 2.44 85.24 -35.75
N ASN A 645 3.49 85.52 -34.97
CA ASN A 645 3.39 86.05 -33.59
C ASN A 645 4.15 87.38 -33.35
N PRO A 646 3.89 88.47 -34.09
CA PRO A 646 4.59 89.75 -33.92
C PRO A 646 4.06 90.57 -32.72
N SER A 647 4.92 91.43 -32.16
CA SER A 647 4.54 92.43 -31.14
C SER A 647 4.78 93.86 -31.64
N ILE A 648 3.80 94.75 -31.45
CA ILE A 648 3.84 96.16 -31.89
C ILE A 648 3.44 97.11 -30.74
N CYS A 649 3.78 98.40 -30.78
CA CYS A 649 3.39 99.36 -29.75
C CYS A 649 1.96 99.90 -29.93
N LEU A 650 1.32 100.35 -28.84
CA LEU A 650 -0.02 100.95 -28.84
C LEU A 650 -0.11 102.13 -29.83
N GLY A 651 -0.90 101.95 -30.90
CA GLY A 651 -1.08 102.93 -31.98
C GLY A 651 -0.42 102.57 -33.31
N GLN A 652 0.39 101.51 -33.36
CA GLN A 652 0.93 100.94 -34.61
C GLN A 652 0.02 99.84 -35.19
N SER A 653 0.29 99.41 -36.43
CA SER A 653 -0.45 98.33 -37.10
C SER A 653 0.47 97.30 -37.77
N TYR A 654 -0.02 96.08 -37.97
CA TYR A 654 0.66 94.95 -38.60
C TYR A 654 -0.22 94.37 -39.72
N THR A 655 0.38 94.06 -40.88
CA THR A 655 -0.34 93.67 -42.10
C THR A 655 -0.05 92.23 -42.48
N VAL A 656 -1.07 91.42 -42.79
CA VAL A 656 -0.96 90.07 -43.33
C VAL A 656 -1.83 90.00 -44.59
N GLY A 657 -1.26 89.62 -45.73
CA GLY A 657 -1.94 89.74 -47.02
C GLY A 657 -2.30 91.21 -47.33
N ASN A 658 -3.59 91.46 -47.60
CA ASN A 658 -4.15 92.81 -47.80
C ASN A 658 -4.82 93.38 -46.52
N SER A 659 -4.89 92.59 -45.44
CA SER A 659 -5.59 92.94 -44.20
C SER A 659 -4.64 93.58 -43.17
N THR A 660 -5.06 94.66 -42.50
CA THR A 660 -4.25 95.41 -41.51
C THR A 660 -4.89 95.38 -40.13
N TYR A 661 -4.12 95.02 -39.10
CA TYR A 661 -4.58 94.86 -37.71
C TYR A 661 -3.80 95.79 -36.76
N ASN A 662 -4.48 96.37 -35.76
CA ASN A 662 -3.90 97.37 -34.84
C ASN A 662 -4.33 97.18 -33.36
N GLN A 663 -4.91 96.04 -33.03
CA GLN A 663 -5.33 95.66 -31.68
C GLN A 663 -4.83 94.25 -31.36
N SER A 664 -4.61 93.95 -30.08
CA SER A 664 -4.15 92.62 -29.68
C SER A 664 -5.25 91.58 -29.93
N GLY A 665 -4.89 90.44 -30.51
CA GLY A 665 -5.85 89.39 -30.82
C GLY A 665 -5.30 88.35 -31.80
N THR A 666 -6.07 87.29 -32.00
CA THR A 666 -5.80 86.26 -33.00
C THR A 666 -6.71 86.45 -34.21
N TYR A 667 -6.13 86.55 -35.40
CA TYR A 667 -6.82 86.79 -36.67
C TYR A 667 -6.46 85.73 -37.70
N THR A 668 -7.37 85.36 -38.60
CA THR A 668 -7.13 84.38 -39.67
C THR A 668 -7.42 84.99 -41.05
N ASP A 669 -6.53 84.76 -42.02
CA ASP A 669 -6.66 85.24 -43.42
C ASP A 669 -6.28 84.12 -44.41
N VAL A 670 -6.95 84.03 -45.57
CA VAL A 670 -6.74 82.93 -46.54
C VAL A 670 -6.06 83.46 -47.80
N LEU A 671 -4.90 82.91 -48.16
CA LEU A 671 -4.07 83.33 -49.29
C LEU A 671 -3.83 82.17 -50.28
N PRO A 672 -3.91 82.38 -51.60
CA PRO A 672 -3.73 81.32 -52.58
C PRO A 672 -2.27 80.86 -52.68
N ALA A 673 -2.00 79.56 -52.53
CA ALA A 673 -0.66 78.98 -52.67
C ALA A 673 -0.37 78.50 -54.10
N ALA A 674 0.92 78.46 -54.47
CA ALA A 674 1.39 78.19 -55.84
C ALA A 674 1.06 76.80 -56.40
N ASN A 675 0.48 75.90 -55.60
CA ASN A 675 0.11 74.54 -55.98
C ASN A 675 -1.41 74.35 -56.13
N GLY A 676 -2.21 75.42 -56.02
CA GLY A 676 -3.64 75.38 -56.33
C GLY A 676 -4.60 74.96 -55.20
N CYS A 677 -4.10 74.63 -54.00
CA CYS A 677 -4.93 74.64 -52.78
C CYS A 677 -4.66 75.96 -52.01
N ASP A 678 -5.70 76.64 -51.53
CA ASP A 678 -5.57 77.87 -50.74
C ASP A 678 -4.89 77.61 -49.38
N SER A 679 -4.27 78.62 -48.75
CA SER A 679 -3.54 78.49 -47.48
C SER A 679 -4.11 79.42 -46.41
N THR A 680 -4.19 78.98 -45.14
CA THR A 680 -4.74 79.79 -44.03
C THR A 680 -3.61 80.35 -43.16
N VAL A 681 -3.52 81.67 -42.99
CA VAL A 681 -2.54 82.34 -42.11
C VAL A 681 -3.22 82.80 -40.82
N THR A 682 -2.74 82.32 -39.68
CA THR A 682 -3.21 82.71 -38.33
C THR A 682 -2.22 83.70 -37.69
N LEU A 683 -2.60 84.96 -37.51
CA LEU A 683 -1.83 86.01 -36.86
C LEU A 683 -2.23 86.16 -35.39
N ASN A 684 -1.32 85.91 -34.44
CA ASN A 684 -1.47 86.32 -33.04
C ASN A 684 -0.71 87.63 -32.80
N LEU A 685 -1.41 88.76 -32.86
CA LEU A 685 -0.83 90.08 -32.70
C LEU A 685 -0.88 90.52 -31.23
N ASN A 686 0.26 90.94 -30.67
CA ASN A 686 0.33 91.51 -29.32
C ASN A 686 0.70 93.01 -29.37
N VAL A 687 -0.21 93.88 -28.91
CA VAL A 687 -0.02 95.33 -28.84
C VAL A 687 0.38 95.75 -27.43
N LEU A 688 1.61 96.26 -27.28
CA LEU A 688 2.24 96.61 -26.01
C LEU A 688 1.90 98.06 -25.57
N GLY A 689 1.48 98.24 -24.32
CA GLY A 689 1.27 99.56 -23.68
C GLY A 689 2.57 100.22 -23.18
N PRO A 690 2.53 101.50 -22.70
CA PRO A 690 3.72 102.21 -22.25
C PRO A 690 4.33 101.59 -20.98
N ILE A 691 5.66 101.62 -20.89
CA ILE A 691 6.41 101.05 -19.75
C ILE A 691 6.34 102.03 -18.56
N ILE A 692 5.87 101.56 -17.40
CA ILE A 692 5.80 102.35 -16.16
C ILE A 692 6.92 101.93 -15.20
N ASN A 693 7.76 102.87 -14.77
CA ASN A 693 8.83 102.66 -13.79
C ASN A 693 8.55 103.42 -12.49
N ASN A 694 8.55 102.75 -11.34
CA ASN A 694 8.39 103.39 -10.03
C ASN A 694 9.77 103.55 -9.36
N ILE A 695 10.13 104.77 -8.97
CA ILE A 695 11.40 105.10 -8.29
C ILE A 695 11.09 105.66 -6.91
N THR A 696 11.69 105.10 -5.86
CA THR A 696 11.64 105.68 -4.50
C THR A 696 13.03 106.18 -4.11
N ARG A 697 13.14 107.42 -3.63
CA ARG A 697 14.43 108.04 -3.28
C ARG A 697 14.38 108.70 -1.91
N ARG A 698 15.43 108.50 -1.10
CA ARG A 698 15.64 109.16 0.19
C ARG A 698 16.79 110.16 0.09
N ILE A 699 16.60 111.35 0.66
CA ILE A 699 17.61 112.43 0.69
C ILE A 699 17.66 113.06 2.09
N CYS A 700 18.78 113.67 2.49
CA CYS A 700 18.88 114.31 3.80
C CYS A 700 18.22 115.70 3.81
N THR A 701 17.81 116.18 4.98
CA THR A 701 17.17 117.51 5.16
C THR A 701 18.03 118.63 4.54
N GLY A 702 17.55 119.21 3.43
CA GLY A 702 18.23 120.27 2.67
C GLY A 702 18.74 119.91 1.26
N GLN A 703 18.63 118.64 0.83
CA GLN A 703 19.05 118.18 -0.51
C GLN A 703 17.88 118.10 -1.53
N ALA A 704 18.18 117.84 -2.82
CA ALA A 704 17.19 117.76 -3.93
C ALA A 704 17.51 116.61 -4.92
N TYR A 705 16.51 116.13 -5.68
CA TYR A 705 16.60 115.00 -6.62
C TYR A 705 15.89 115.27 -7.97
N THR A 706 16.52 114.93 -9.10
CA THR A 706 16.05 115.25 -10.46
C THR A 706 15.71 113.98 -11.26
N VAL A 707 14.58 113.98 -11.97
CA VAL A 707 14.17 112.90 -12.91
C VAL A 707 13.81 113.51 -14.26
N GLY A 708 14.48 113.07 -15.32
CA GLY A 708 14.42 113.74 -16.63
C GLY A 708 15.03 115.15 -16.56
N SER A 709 14.27 116.16 -17.02
CA SER A 709 14.64 117.57 -16.91
C SER A 709 14.05 118.29 -15.68
N THR A 710 13.35 117.58 -14.78
CA THR A 710 12.55 118.17 -13.69
C THR A 710 13.12 117.81 -12.31
N THR A 711 13.23 118.78 -11.39
CA THR A 711 13.89 118.62 -10.07
C THR A 711 12.92 118.80 -8.89
N PHE A 712 13.04 117.94 -7.87
CA PHE A 712 12.17 117.85 -6.70
C PHE A 712 12.99 117.94 -5.39
N ASN A 713 12.54 118.73 -4.41
CA ASN A 713 13.25 118.99 -3.15
C ASN A 713 12.34 118.96 -1.91
N GLN A 714 11.15 118.37 -2.04
CA GLN A 714 10.19 118.16 -0.95
C GLN A 714 9.68 116.72 -1.01
N ALA A 715 9.35 116.14 0.15
CA ALA A 715 8.83 114.79 0.19
C ALA A 715 7.43 114.71 -0.45
N GLY A 716 7.17 113.70 -1.29
CA GLY A 716 5.93 113.57 -2.05
C GLY A 716 5.98 112.51 -3.14
N MET A 717 4.85 112.29 -3.84
CA MET A 717 4.75 111.39 -5.00
C MET A 717 4.50 112.20 -6.29
N TYR A 718 5.24 111.91 -7.36
CA TYR A 718 5.23 112.64 -8.63
C TYR A 718 5.22 111.69 -9.83
N THR A 719 4.62 112.08 -10.97
CA THR A 719 4.62 111.29 -12.22
C THR A 719 5.22 112.09 -13.38
N VAL A 720 6.15 111.50 -14.14
CA VAL A 720 6.92 112.15 -15.22
C VAL A 720 6.96 111.25 -16.46
N THR A 721 6.57 111.75 -17.63
CA THR A 721 6.58 110.98 -18.90
C THR A 721 7.83 111.31 -19.73
N LEU A 722 8.49 110.29 -20.29
CA LEU A 722 9.71 110.41 -21.10
C LEU A 722 9.53 109.67 -22.44
N THR A 723 9.84 110.35 -23.55
CA THR A 723 9.69 109.85 -24.92
C THR A 723 11.05 109.44 -25.51
N ASN A 724 11.16 108.29 -26.17
CA ASN A 724 12.37 107.88 -26.90
C ASN A 724 12.21 107.97 -28.43
N ASN A 725 13.32 107.84 -29.17
CA ASN A 725 13.41 108.06 -30.63
C ASN A 725 12.74 106.98 -31.52
N ILE A 726 11.99 106.01 -30.97
CA ILE A 726 11.17 105.05 -31.74
C ILE A 726 9.67 105.13 -31.35
N GLY A 727 9.31 106.03 -30.42
CA GLY A 727 7.91 106.48 -30.26
C GLY A 727 7.00 105.58 -29.41
N CYS A 728 7.53 104.74 -28.53
CA CYS A 728 6.74 104.13 -27.46
C CYS A 728 7.05 104.86 -26.14
N ASP A 729 6.03 105.47 -25.52
CA ASP A 729 6.18 106.33 -24.33
C ASP A 729 6.57 105.52 -23.08
N SER A 730 7.34 106.13 -22.17
CA SER A 730 7.62 105.58 -20.84
C SER A 730 7.15 106.55 -19.75
N ILE A 731 6.54 106.04 -18.67
CA ILE A 731 6.06 106.82 -17.51
C ILE A 731 6.94 106.48 -16.29
N VAL A 732 7.39 107.48 -15.54
CA VAL A 732 8.11 107.32 -14.27
C VAL A 732 7.29 107.88 -13.11
N ASN A 733 6.96 107.07 -12.11
CA ASN A 733 6.38 107.54 -10.84
C ASN A 733 7.48 107.62 -9.78
N LEU A 734 7.76 108.81 -9.24
CA LEU A 734 8.76 109.07 -8.20
C LEU A 734 8.10 109.25 -6.81
N THR A 735 8.55 108.52 -5.80
CA THR A 735 8.25 108.75 -4.38
C THR A 735 9.50 109.28 -3.67
N LEU A 736 9.50 110.53 -3.20
CA LEU A 736 10.64 111.17 -2.52
C LEU A 736 10.39 111.31 -1.02
N THR A 737 11.31 110.87 -0.17
CA THR A 737 11.26 110.99 1.31
C THR A 737 12.54 111.63 1.88
N ILE A 738 12.44 112.33 3.01
CA ILE A 738 13.56 113.09 3.61
C ILE A 738 13.83 112.60 5.05
N GLU A 739 15.09 112.35 5.42
CA GLU A 739 15.52 111.81 6.74
C GLU A 739 16.50 112.73 7.52
N ASP A 740 16.44 112.68 8.86
CA ASP A 740 17.26 113.43 9.84
C ASP A 740 18.40 112.58 10.49
N VAL A 741 19.33 113.24 11.18
CA VAL A 741 20.65 112.75 11.69
C VAL A 741 20.56 111.59 12.73
N ILE A 742 21.47 110.59 12.68
CA ILE A 742 21.43 109.33 13.46
C ILE A 742 22.36 109.33 14.70
N ARG A 743 21.88 108.77 15.84
CA ARG A 743 22.65 108.33 17.02
C ARG A 743 22.47 106.82 17.18
N ASP A 744 23.54 106.08 17.45
CA ASP A 744 23.48 104.61 17.52
C ASP A 744 24.20 104.05 18.76
N THR A 745 23.71 102.94 19.30
CA THR A 745 24.25 102.26 20.49
C THR A 745 24.40 100.77 20.19
N LEU A 746 25.63 100.26 20.19
CA LEU A 746 25.92 98.83 20.08
C LEU A 746 25.96 98.19 21.46
N VAL A 747 25.02 97.30 21.73
CA VAL A 747 25.07 96.41 22.89
C VAL A 747 25.71 95.09 22.44
N THR A 748 26.78 94.67 23.09
CA THR A 748 27.48 93.42 22.76
C THR A 748 27.97 92.70 24.01
N SER A 749 28.17 91.39 23.91
CA SER A 749 28.64 90.56 25.01
C SER A 749 29.81 89.69 24.58
N LEU A 750 30.82 89.55 25.43
CA LEU A 750 32.03 88.74 25.17
C LEU A 750 32.16 87.59 26.17
N CYS A 751 32.94 86.58 25.84
CA CYS A 751 33.26 85.49 26.76
C CYS A 751 34.34 85.91 27.77
N GLU A 752 34.35 85.25 28.94
CA GLU A 752 35.34 85.53 29.98
C GLU A 752 36.78 85.35 29.47
N GLY A 753 37.56 86.44 29.49
CA GLY A 753 38.94 86.50 29.00
C GLY A 753 39.12 87.27 27.69
N GLU A 754 38.04 87.61 26.99
CA GLU A 754 38.09 88.36 25.73
C GLU A 754 37.93 89.89 25.93
N SER A 755 38.35 90.66 24.92
CA SER A 755 38.30 92.13 24.93
C SER A 755 37.80 92.70 23.59
N TYR A 756 37.02 93.77 23.63
CA TYR A 756 36.41 94.41 22.47
C TYR A 756 37.00 95.81 22.25
N THR A 757 37.40 96.11 21.01
CA THR A 757 38.09 97.36 20.67
C THR A 757 37.22 98.21 19.75
N VAL A 758 36.90 99.45 20.14
CA VAL A 758 36.18 100.41 19.29
C VAL A 758 37.09 101.60 19.01
N GLY A 759 37.43 101.81 17.74
CA GLY A 759 38.48 102.75 17.34
C GLY A 759 39.84 102.29 17.86
N ASN A 760 40.51 103.15 18.63
CA ASN A 760 41.82 102.87 19.25
C ASN A 760 41.73 102.45 20.73
N ASN A 761 40.53 102.32 21.30
CA ASN A 761 40.33 102.00 22.72
C ASN A 761 39.83 100.55 22.89
N THR A 762 40.45 99.80 23.80
CA THR A 762 40.11 98.38 24.09
C THR A 762 39.45 98.25 25.47
N TYR A 763 38.34 97.50 25.53
CA TYR A 763 37.52 97.30 26.72
C TYR A 763 37.39 95.79 27.01
N SER A 764 37.61 95.38 28.27
CA SER A 764 37.59 93.96 28.68
C SER A 764 36.75 93.71 29.95
N ALA A 765 35.87 94.64 30.28
CA ALA A 765 34.98 94.55 31.44
C ALA A 765 33.61 95.16 31.10
N THR A 766 32.55 94.61 31.70
CA THR A 766 31.16 95.03 31.49
C THR A 766 30.97 96.53 31.78
N GLY A 767 30.33 97.29 30.87
CA GLY A 767 30.07 98.73 31.03
C GLY A 767 29.62 99.46 29.74
N PHE A 768 29.17 100.72 29.86
CA PHE A 768 28.64 101.55 28.75
C PHE A 768 29.56 102.73 28.41
N TYR A 769 29.96 102.90 27.14
CA TYR A 769 31.03 103.81 26.68
C TYR A 769 30.64 104.61 25.41
N ASP A 770 31.02 105.88 25.23
CA ASP A 770 30.68 106.70 24.04
C ASP A 770 31.90 107.01 23.14
N ASN A 771 31.70 107.02 21.81
CA ASN A 771 32.72 107.22 20.79
C ASN A 771 32.16 108.00 19.58
N ALA A 772 32.83 109.08 19.14
CA ALA A 772 32.34 109.96 18.06
C ALA A 772 33.07 109.73 16.73
N PHE A 773 32.34 109.66 15.60
CA PHE A 773 32.91 109.43 14.25
C PHE A 773 32.15 110.23 13.15
N VAL A 774 32.82 110.55 12.03
CA VAL A 774 32.23 111.29 10.88
C VAL A 774 32.24 110.39 9.64
N THR A 775 31.11 110.30 8.91
CA THR A 775 30.97 109.41 7.75
C THR A 775 31.30 110.08 6.41
N SER A 776 31.61 109.27 5.38
CA SER A 776 32.01 109.71 4.02
C SER A 776 30.91 110.37 3.17
N ALA A 777 29.66 110.44 3.66
CA ALA A 777 28.55 111.15 3.02
C ALA A 777 28.24 112.52 3.66
N GLY A 778 28.97 112.92 4.71
CA GLY A 778 28.91 114.28 5.27
C GLY A 778 27.77 114.57 6.26
N CYS A 779 27.01 113.58 6.71
CA CYS A 779 26.12 113.71 7.88
C CYS A 779 26.84 113.14 9.13
N ASP A 780 26.81 113.86 10.26
CA ASP A 780 27.53 113.51 11.50
C ASP A 780 26.79 112.45 12.35
N SER A 781 27.51 111.65 13.14
CA SER A 781 26.90 110.68 14.07
C SER A 781 27.76 110.42 15.33
N VAL A 782 27.11 110.07 16.45
CA VAL A 782 27.76 109.66 17.73
C VAL A 782 27.35 108.22 18.05
N PHE A 783 28.31 107.37 18.42
CA PHE A 783 28.15 105.93 18.65
C PHE A 783 28.42 105.55 20.12
N TYR A 784 27.56 104.74 20.74
CA TYR A 784 27.73 104.21 22.11
C TYR A 784 27.99 102.69 22.09
N LEU A 785 28.77 102.14 23.04
CA LEU A 785 29.05 100.71 23.25
C LEU A 785 28.62 100.29 24.66
N ASP A 786 27.65 99.39 24.78
CA ASP A 786 27.28 98.69 26.02
C ASP A 786 27.86 97.27 26.00
N LEU A 787 28.82 96.96 26.89
CA LEU A 787 29.55 95.70 26.90
C LEU A 787 29.14 94.83 28.10
N THR A 788 28.85 93.54 27.92
CA THR A 788 28.59 92.57 29.01
C THR A 788 29.45 91.29 28.88
N ILE A 789 30.24 90.92 29.89
CA ILE A 789 31.04 89.67 29.89
C ILE A 789 30.22 88.47 30.41
N VAL A 790 30.22 87.36 29.66
CA VAL A 790 29.47 86.12 29.93
C VAL A 790 30.43 84.99 30.37
N PRO A 791 30.23 84.37 31.56
CA PRO A 791 31.11 83.30 32.07
C PRO A 791 30.84 81.92 31.42
N THR A 792 31.89 81.10 31.26
CA THR A 792 31.82 79.73 30.69
C THR A 792 30.97 78.78 31.54
N ARG A 793 30.13 77.97 30.89
CA ARG A 793 29.22 77.00 31.55
C ARG A 793 29.75 75.56 31.45
N TYR A 794 29.69 74.84 32.57
CA TYR A 794 30.03 73.41 32.67
C TYR A 794 28.76 72.57 32.84
N ALA A 795 28.67 71.45 32.14
CA ALA A 795 27.66 70.42 32.36
C ALA A 795 28.32 69.03 32.48
N THR A 796 27.97 68.29 33.53
CA THR A 796 28.38 66.88 33.71
C THR A 796 27.24 65.95 33.35
N VAL A 797 27.52 64.94 32.53
CA VAL A 797 26.60 63.86 32.16
C VAL A 797 27.23 62.56 32.64
N ASP A 798 26.58 61.89 33.59
CA ASP A 798 26.97 60.53 33.97
C ASP A 798 26.11 59.55 33.15
N ALA A 799 26.77 58.67 32.41
CA ALA A 799 26.11 57.64 31.60
C ALA A 799 26.62 56.26 31.98
N VAL A 800 25.72 55.30 32.03
CA VAL A 800 26.03 53.89 32.23
C VAL A 800 25.52 53.15 31.00
N ILE A 801 26.40 52.42 30.32
CA ILE A 801 26.08 51.65 29.11
C ILE A 801 26.61 50.23 29.26
N CYS A 802 26.21 49.32 28.37
CA CYS A 802 26.64 47.92 28.41
C CYS A 802 27.81 47.69 27.45
N ASP A 803 28.64 46.69 27.71
CA ASP A 803 29.77 46.38 26.82
C ASP A 803 29.28 46.07 25.39
N GLY A 804 29.81 46.80 24.40
CA GLY A 804 29.36 46.78 23.00
C GLY A 804 28.42 47.92 22.59
N GLU A 805 27.85 48.66 23.54
CA GLU A 805 27.06 49.87 23.25
C GLU A 805 27.94 51.12 23.13
N SER A 806 27.37 52.20 22.60
CA SER A 806 28.06 53.49 22.52
C SER A 806 27.15 54.65 22.90
N VAL A 807 27.71 55.66 23.58
CA VAL A 807 27.01 56.93 23.81
C VAL A 807 27.61 58.01 22.91
N MET A 808 26.74 58.77 22.23
CA MET A 808 27.13 59.86 21.34
C MET A 808 27.07 61.18 22.09
N VAL A 809 28.21 61.84 22.28
CA VAL A 809 28.29 63.19 22.89
C VAL A 809 29.14 64.08 21.99
N GLY A 810 28.56 65.20 21.53
CA GLY A 810 29.26 66.16 20.67
C GLY A 810 29.66 65.64 19.28
N GLY A 811 28.98 64.60 18.79
CA GLY A 811 29.29 63.96 17.50
C GLY A 811 30.36 62.86 17.57
N ASN A 812 30.99 62.67 18.73
CA ASN A 812 31.92 61.57 19.01
C ASN A 812 31.21 60.41 19.72
N SER A 813 31.59 59.17 19.37
CA SER A 813 31.06 57.93 19.93
C SER A 813 32.02 57.38 21.00
N TYR A 814 31.51 57.09 22.20
CA TYR A 814 32.29 56.58 23.32
C TYR A 814 31.77 55.19 23.74
N THR A 815 32.67 54.20 23.81
CA THR A 815 32.33 52.78 24.05
C THR A 815 33.08 52.14 25.22
N THR A 816 33.96 52.88 25.92
CA THR A 816 34.79 52.34 27.00
C THR A 816 34.66 53.17 28.28
N THR A 817 34.69 52.54 29.45
CA THR A 817 34.63 53.22 30.75
C THR A 817 35.71 54.29 30.86
N GLY A 818 35.32 55.51 31.21
CA GLY A 818 36.23 56.65 31.29
C GLY A 818 35.52 57.97 31.54
N SER A 819 36.30 59.01 31.83
CA SER A 819 35.80 60.39 31.88
C SER A 819 36.32 61.15 30.66
N PHE A 820 35.40 61.69 29.86
CA PHE A 820 35.67 62.36 28.60
C PHE A 820 35.15 63.80 28.66
N GLN A 821 35.89 64.76 28.10
CA GLN A 821 35.44 66.15 28.02
C GLN A 821 35.34 66.58 26.57
N GLU A 822 34.20 67.13 26.19
CA GLU A 822 33.96 67.67 24.86
C GLU A 822 33.56 69.14 24.94
N THR A 823 34.11 69.95 24.06
CA THR A 823 33.79 71.38 23.99
C THR A 823 32.76 71.58 22.89
N LEU A 824 31.51 71.83 23.26
CA LEU A 824 30.43 72.08 22.31
C LEU A 824 30.34 73.58 22.05
N VAL A 825 30.72 73.98 20.84
CA VAL A 825 30.63 75.36 20.35
C VAL A 825 29.15 75.66 20.09
N SER A 826 28.54 76.55 20.88
CA SER A 826 27.15 76.93 20.66
C SER A 826 27.07 77.92 19.50
N ALA A 827 26.35 77.54 18.43
CA ALA A 827 26.25 78.33 17.20
C ALA A 827 25.46 79.65 17.36
N GLU A 828 24.83 79.92 18.52
CA GLU A 828 23.95 81.08 18.68
C GLU A 828 24.40 82.15 19.69
N THR A 829 25.46 81.96 20.48
CA THR A 829 26.04 83.09 21.28
C THR A 829 27.58 83.11 21.41
N GLY A 830 28.31 82.15 20.83
CA GLY A 830 29.76 82.27 20.66
C GLY A 830 30.64 82.07 21.92
N CYS A 831 30.06 81.75 23.08
CA CYS A 831 30.82 81.27 24.25
C CYS A 831 30.67 79.76 24.42
N ASP A 832 31.79 79.06 24.50
CA ASP A 832 31.84 77.60 24.54
C ASP A 832 31.26 77.04 25.83
N SER A 833 30.63 75.86 25.75
CA SER A 833 30.24 75.07 26.90
C SER A 833 31.07 73.78 26.93
N ILE A 834 31.57 73.39 28.10
CA ILE A 834 32.29 72.14 28.28
C ILE A 834 31.33 71.10 28.85
N VAL A 835 31.12 70.01 28.11
CA VAL A 835 30.38 68.83 28.58
C VAL A 835 31.37 67.77 29.02
N SER A 836 31.32 67.38 30.29
CA SER A 836 32.11 66.25 30.82
C SER A 836 31.22 65.02 30.94
N LEU A 837 31.53 63.97 30.18
CA LEU A 837 30.89 62.66 30.25
C LEU A 837 31.68 61.76 31.20
N ASN A 838 31.06 61.25 32.26
CA ASN A 838 31.59 60.08 32.98
C ASN A 838 30.83 58.84 32.51
N LEU A 839 31.50 57.99 31.75
CA LEU A 839 30.93 56.77 31.21
C LEU A 839 31.38 55.56 32.04
N THR A 840 30.42 54.81 32.58
CA THR A 840 30.67 53.48 33.18
C THR A 840 30.10 52.42 32.26
N VAL A 841 30.95 51.57 31.69
CA VAL A 841 30.54 50.40 30.90
C VAL A 841 30.43 49.22 31.85
N LEU A 842 29.24 48.66 31.98
CA LEU A 842 28.98 47.46 32.79
C LEU A 842 29.22 46.21 31.95
N ASP A 843 29.98 45.26 32.51
CA ASP A 843 30.15 43.93 31.91
C ASP A 843 28.79 43.24 31.79
N VAL A 844 28.54 42.65 30.63
CA VAL A 844 27.31 41.90 30.36
C VAL A 844 27.34 40.61 31.20
N PRO A 845 26.42 40.39 32.16
CA PRO A 845 26.45 39.17 32.97
C PRO A 845 26.13 37.97 32.08
N VAL A 846 27.09 37.04 31.99
CA VAL A 846 26.94 35.79 31.26
C VAL A 846 26.47 34.70 32.22
N THR A 847 25.31 34.11 31.95
CA THR A 847 24.81 32.94 32.67
C THR A 847 24.95 31.72 31.78
N VAL A 848 25.64 30.68 32.24
CA VAL A 848 25.73 29.41 31.50
C VAL A 848 24.79 28.42 32.17
N LEU A 849 23.77 27.96 31.43
CA LEU A 849 22.84 26.91 31.82
C LEU A 849 23.21 25.66 31.04
N ASN A 850 23.46 24.55 31.74
CA ASN A 850 23.64 23.23 31.11
C ASN A 850 22.43 22.40 31.51
N GLU A 851 21.51 22.20 30.58
CA GLU A 851 20.19 21.66 30.88
C GLU A 851 19.88 20.46 30.00
N GLN A 852 19.12 19.53 30.55
CA GLN A 852 18.68 18.33 29.86
C GLN A 852 17.16 18.32 29.83
N ILE A 853 16.58 18.16 28.64
CA ILE A 853 15.14 17.97 28.45
C ILE A 853 14.89 16.75 27.58
N CYS A 854 13.64 16.29 27.55
CA CYS A 854 13.22 15.13 26.78
C CYS A 854 12.73 15.55 25.39
N GLU A 855 12.81 14.65 24.41
CA GLU A 855 12.24 14.90 23.08
C GLU A 855 10.74 15.27 23.19
N GLY A 856 10.35 16.42 22.62
CA GLY A 856 8.99 16.94 22.69
C GLY A 856 8.72 17.92 23.84
N GLU A 857 9.61 18.02 24.83
CA GLU A 857 9.59 19.09 25.81
C GLU A 857 10.27 20.35 25.28
N SER A 858 10.03 21.48 25.96
CA SER A 858 10.68 22.75 25.66
C SER A 858 11.29 23.35 26.91
N TYR A 859 12.55 23.79 26.84
CA TYR A 859 13.18 24.56 27.90
C TYR A 859 13.01 26.07 27.60
N PRO A 860 12.24 26.82 28.39
CA PRO A 860 12.06 28.25 28.18
C PRO A 860 13.28 29.03 28.71
N VAL A 861 13.89 29.85 27.85
CA VAL A 861 14.82 30.92 28.28
C VAL A 861 14.22 32.24 27.77
N GLY A 862 13.69 33.05 28.69
CA GLY A 862 13.00 34.30 28.33
C GLY A 862 11.66 34.07 27.65
N SER A 863 11.48 34.67 26.47
CA SER A 863 10.32 34.44 25.60
C SER A 863 10.53 33.29 24.60
N SER A 864 11.74 32.76 24.52
CA SER A 864 12.11 31.71 23.57
C SER A 864 11.98 30.33 24.22
N ASN A 865 11.41 29.39 23.47
CA ASN A 865 11.30 27.99 23.87
C ASN A 865 12.20 27.13 22.98
N TYR A 866 13.15 26.42 23.59
CA TYR A 866 14.12 25.59 22.89
C TYR A 866 13.76 24.11 23.02
N THR A 867 13.75 23.38 21.89
CA THR A 867 13.24 22.00 21.79
C THR A 867 14.23 21.02 21.14
N ALA A 868 15.44 21.46 20.78
CA ALA A 868 16.45 20.64 20.10
C ALA A 868 17.80 20.69 20.82
N THR A 869 18.63 19.66 20.64
CA THR A 869 20.00 19.65 21.20
C THR A 869 20.84 20.72 20.53
N GLY A 870 21.50 21.56 21.32
CA GLY A 870 22.37 22.60 20.82
C GLY A 870 22.77 23.60 21.88
N SER A 871 23.80 24.39 21.57
CA SER A 871 24.18 25.53 22.38
C SER A 871 23.48 26.78 21.84
N TYR A 872 22.60 27.36 22.63
CA TYR A 872 21.82 28.55 22.35
C TYR A 872 22.35 29.73 23.15
N SER A 873 22.23 30.93 22.60
CA SER A 873 22.49 32.17 23.32
C SER A 873 21.27 33.06 23.25
N ASP A 874 20.68 33.39 24.38
CA ASP A 874 19.54 34.30 24.48
C ASP A 874 19.90 35.53 25.31
N THR A 875 19.35 36.68 24.96
CA THR A 875 19.60 37.95 25.67
C THR A 875 18.37 38.30 26.50
N LEU A 876 18.48 38.18 27.82
CA LEU A 876 17.43 38.54 28.77
C LEU A 876 17.68 39.95 29.31
N VAL A 877 16.67 40.81 29.24
CA VAL A 877 16.74 42.16 29.80
C VAL A 877 16.87 42.08 31.34
N ALA A 878 18.07 42.35 31.87
CA ALA A 878 18.25 42.42 33.32
C ALA A 878 17.62 43.72 33.87
N ALA A 879 17.14 43.70 35.11
CA ALA A 879 16.48 44.82 35.77
C ALA A 879 17.33 46.13 35.86
N ASN A 880 18.61 46.06 35.51
CA ASN A 880 19.55 47.18 35.53
C ASN A 880 19.86 47.74 34.13
N GLY A 881 19.20 47.24 33.07
CA GLY A 881 19.31 47.79 31.71
C GLY A 881 20.46 47.28 30.85
N CYS A 882 21.25 46.30 31.32
CA CYS A 882 22.17 45.54 30.46
C CYS A 882 21.65 44.14 30.22
N ASP A 883 21.41 43.81 28.96
CA ASP A 883 20.89 42.51 28.52
C ASP A 883 21.85 41.40 28.92
N SER A 884 21.49 40.51 29.83
CA SER A 884 22.32 39.35 30.18
C SER A 884 22.32 38.34 29.04
N ILE A 885 23.48 37.81 28.67
CA ILE A 885 23.57 36.70 27.71
C ILE A 885 23.46 35.40 28.51
N VAL A 886 22.39 34.64 28.28
CA VAL A 886 22.24 33.26 28.74
C VAL A 886 22.77 32.35 27.64
N PHE A 887 23.89 31.67 27.88
CA PHE A 887 24.29 30.52 27.07
C PHE A 887 23.62 29.27 27.65
N LEU A 888 22.66 28.72 26.92
CA LEU A 888 22.03 27.46 27.21
C LEU A 888 22.73 26.37 26.39
N ASP A 889 23.48 25.48 27.02
CA ASP A 889 23.86 24.21 26.41
C ASP A 889 22.75 23.19 26.71
N LEU A 890 21.86 23.00 25.74
CA LEU A 890 20.70 22.13 25.87
C LEU A 890 21.03 20.77 25.25
N GLN A 891 21.00 19.73 26.07
CA GLN A 891 21.03 18.36 25.59
C GLN A 891 19.61 17.80 25.62
N VAL A 892 18.98 17.69 24.45
CA VAL A 892 17.74 16.92 24.30
C VAL A 892 18.12 15.45 24.32
N LEU A 893 17.73 14.79 25.39
CA LEU A 893 17.90 13.35 25.55
C LEU A 893 16.82 12.70 24.69
N ASP A 894 17.25 11.81 23.79
CA ASP A 894 16.33 10.92 23.09
C ASP A 894 15.46 10.24 24.15
N VAL A 895 14.14 10.30 24.00
CA VAL A 895 13.29 9.39 24.77
C VAL A 895 13.67 8.00 24.30
N PRO A 896 14.17 7.11 25.18
CA PRO A 896 14.45 5.76 24.77
C PRO A 896 13.12 5.12 24.42
N ALA A 897 12.79 5.12 23.12
CA ALA A 897 11.75 4.29 22.55
C ALA A 897 12.27 2.86 22.68
N THR A 898 11.97 2.26 23.83
CA THR A 898 12.31 0.88 24.07
C THR A 898 11.22 0.08 23.37
N GLY A 899 11.49 -0.32 22.14
CA GLY A 899 10.65 -1.28 21.44
C GLY A 899 10.79 -2.63 22.14
N LEU A 900 9.78 -2.99 22.93
CA LEU A 900 9.65 -4.34 23.45
C LEU A 900 8.83 -5.13 22.45
N SER A 901 9.45 -6.09 21.78
CA SER A 901 8.74 -7.11 21.01
C SER A 901 8.68 -8.33 21.91
N GLU A 902 7.52 -8.57 22.47
CA GLU A 902 7.32 -9.64 23.45
C GLU A 902 6.23 -10.58 22.96
N GLU A 903 6.46 -11.87 23.16
CA GLU A 903 5.57 -12.93 22.75
C GLU A 903 5.07 -13.61 24.02
N ILE A 904 3.78 -13.48 24.30
CA ILE A 904 3.13 -14.20 25.40
C ILE A 904 2.09 -15.16 24.83
N CYS A 905 1.58 -16.03 25.67
CA CYS A 905 0.65 -17.08 25.28
C CYS A 905 -0.77 -16.69 25.67
N ASP A 906 -1.77 -17.17 24.93
CA ASP A 906 -3.16 -16.87 25.26
C ASP A 906 -3.49 -17.29 26.72
N GLY A 907 -3.92 -16.32 27.55
CA GLY A 907 -4.13 -16.49 28.99
C GLY A 907 -3.02 -15.95 29.91
N GLU A 908 -1.84 -15.62 29.38
CA GLU A 908 -0.80 -14.93 30.13
C GLU A 908 -0.97 -13.40 30.08
N SER A 909 -0.21 -12.69 30.91
CA SER A 909 -0.22 -11.23 30.94
C SER A 909 1.17 -10.65 30.97
N PHE A 910 1.42 -9.65 30.13
CA PHE A 910 2.66 -8.88 30.15
C PHE A 910 2.45 -7.55 30.87
N LEU A 911 3.36 -7.22 31.81
CA LEU A 911 3.28 -5.99 32.59
C LEU A 911 4.31 -4.99 32.06
N VAL A 912 3.84 -3.83 31.59
CA VAL A 912 4.69 -2.65 31.34
C VAL A 912 4.31 -1.63 32.38
N GLY A 913 5.23 -1.34 33.32
CA GLY A 913 4.95 -0.44 34.43
C GLY A 913 3.86 -0.95 35.37
N ASN A 914 2.75 -0.23 35.44
CA ASN A 914 1.55 -0.62 36.20
C ASN A 914 0.42 -1.17 35.32
N SER A 915 0.61 -1.18 33.99
CA SER A 915 -0.40 -1.59 33.02
C SER A 915 -0.21 -3.06 32.63
N THR A 916 -1.29 -3.84 32.70
CA THR A 916 -1.32 -5.26 32.37
C THR A 916 -1.97 -5.48 31.00
N TYR A 917 -1.31 -6.20 30.09
CA TYR A 917 -1.76 -6.47 28.73
C TYR A 917 -1.90 -7.98 28.50
N THR A 918 -3.01 -8.39 27.85
CA THR A 918 -3.38 -9.82 27.66
C THR A 918 -3.87 -10.14 26.25
N THR A 919 -3.79 -9.22 25.29
CA THR A 919 -4.30 -9.39 23.92
C THR A 919 -3.28 -8.90 22.90
N THR A 920 -3.27 -9.46 21.69
CA THR A 920 -2.34 -9.03 20.62
C THR A 920 -2.58 -7.59 20.23
N GLY A 921 -1.53 -6.79 20.15
CA GLY A 921 -1.60 -5.41 19.73
C GLY A 921 -0.35 -4.61 20.04
N VAL A 922 -0.28 -3.42 19.45
CA VAL A 922 0.76 -2.43 19.75
C VAL A 922 0.24 -1.50 20.84
N TYR A 923 0.86 -1.55 22.01
CA TYR A 923 0.53 -0.74 23.17
C TYR A 923 1.62 0.30 23.40
N VAL A 924 1.19 1.51 23.77
CA VAL A 924 2.09 2.61 24.10
C VAL A 924 1.85 2.96 25.56
N ASP A 925 2.84 2.73 26.41
CA ASP A 925 2.84 3.14 27.81
C ASP A 925 3.97 4.15 28.08
N THR A 926 3.72 5.08 28.97
CA THR A 926 4.67 6.12 29.37
C THR A 926 5.18 5.80 30.77
N LEU A 927 6.44 5.38 30.87
CA LEU A 927 7.11 5.09 32.13
C LEU A 927 8.11 6.17 32.48
N VAL A 928 8.08 6.67 33.72
CA VAL A 928 9.06 7.65 34.21
C VAL A 928 10.43 6.97 34.32
N ALA A 929 11.38 7.31 33.46
CA ALA A 929 12.75 6.80 33.54
C ALA A 929 13.50 7.43 34.74
N ALA A 930 14.56 6.77 35.22
CA ALA A 930 15.38 7.23 36.34
C ALA A 930 16.05 8.61 36.13
N ASN A 931 15.98 9.15 34.90
CA ASN A 931 16.60 10.39 34.45
C ASN A 931 15.58 11.54 34.39
N GLY A 932 14.29 11.31 34.66
CA GLY A 932 13.24 12.32 34.61
C GLY A 932 12.56 12.51 33.25
N CYS A 933 13.02 11.82 32.20
CA CYS A 933 12.31 11.76 30.92
C CYS A 933 11.38 10.56 30.84
N ASP A 934 10.12 10.79 30.48
CA ASP A 934 9.14 9.74 30.27
C ASP A 934 9.59 8.87 29.10
N SER A 935 9.93 7.62 29.38
CA SER A 935 10.17 6.61 28.35
C SER A 935 8.84 6.22 27.72
N ILE A 936 8.74 6.37 26.40
CA ILE A 936 7.67 5.76 25.62
C ILE A 936 8.08 4.30 25.41
N VAL A 937 7.41 3.39 26.11
CA VAL A 937 7.52 1.97 25.83
C VAL A 937 6.47 1.63 24.79
N THR A 938 6.92 1.32 23.58
CA THR A 938 6.07 0.71 22.56
C THR A 938 6.23 -0.80 22.69
N LEU A 939 5.21 -1.45 23.26
CA LEU A 939 5.10 -2.89 23.35
C LEU A 939 4.36 -3.38 22.10
N ASP A 940 5.06 -4.07 21.21
CA ASP A 940 4.42 -4.90 20.18
C ASP A 940 4.21 -6.29 20.80
N LEU A 941 3.00 -6.53 21.32
CA LEU A 941 2.64 -7.77 21.99
C LEU A 941 2.00 -8.71 20.99
N LEU A 942 2.67 -9.81 20.68
CA LEU A 942 2.08 -10.93 19.96
C LEU A 942 1.59 -11.96 20.97
N VAL A 943 0.28 -12.04 21.18
CA VAL A 943 -0.31 -13.17 21.90
C VAL A 943 -0.43 -14.33 20.92
N LYS A 944 0.39 -15.35 21.14
CA LYS A 944 0.38 -16.56 20.33
C LYS A 944 -0.78 -17.44 20.76
N ASP A 945 -1.56 -17.87 19.77
CA ASP A 945 -2.54 -18.92 19.95
C ASP A 945 -1.84 -20.16 20.51
N VAL A 946 -2.37 -20.71 21.59
CA VAL A 946 -1.89 -22.00 22.11
C VAL A 946 -2.20 -23.08 21.08
N PRO A 947 -1.19 -23.79 20.53
CA PRO A 947 -1.46 -24.81 19.54
C PRO A 947 -2.23 -25.96 20.20
N GLU A 948 -3.49 -26.14 19.78
CA GLU A 948 -4.30 -27.28 20.17
C GLU A 948 -4.05 -28.44 19.21
N THR A 949 -3.55 -29.55 19.74
CA THR A 949 -3.44 -30.80 18.98
C THR A 949 -4.50 -31.77 19.48
N ASN A 950 -5.46 -32.09 18.63
CA ASN A 950 -6.46 -33.12 18.92
C ASN A 950 -5.91 -34.48 18.51
N LEU A 951 -5.66 -35.35 19.47
CA LEU A 951 -5.29 -36.75 19.26
C LEU A 951 -6.52 -37.62 19.47
N VAL A 952 -6.81 -38.48 18.50
CA VAL A 952 -7.78 -39.56 18.67
C VAL A 952 -6.99 -40.86 18.70
N ALA A 953 -7.05 -41.57 19.82
CA ALA A 953 -6.35 -42.83 19.98
C ALA A 953 -7.29 -43.91 20.48
N ALA A 954 -7.01 -45.16 20.10
CA ALA A 954 -7.68 -46.31 20.64
C ALA A 954 -6.65 -47.33 21.11
N ILE A 955 -6.89 -47.90 22.29
CA ILE A 955 -6.04 -48.93 22.90
C ILE A 955 -6.90 -50.09 23.39
N CYS A 956 -6.28 -51.23 23.65
CA CYS A 956 -6.97 -52.39 24.21
C CYS A 956 -7.02 -52.33 25.74
N GLU A 957 -8.00 -53.00 26.34
CA GLU A 957 -8.04 -53.17 27.80
C GLU A 957 -6.73 -53.81 28.30
N LEU A 958 -6.10 -53.18 29.30
CA LEU A 958 -4.76 -53.46 29.86
C LEU A 958 -3.55 -52.83 29.15
N GLU A 959 -3.75 -52.12 28.05
CA GLU A 959 -2.73 -51.25 27.47
C GLU A 959 -2.81 -49.84 28.07
N SER A 960 -1.77 -49.04 27.81
CA SER A 960 -1.72 -47.64 28.22
C SER A 960 -1.32 -46.75 27.06
N TYR A 961 -2.01 -45.61 26.91
CA TYR A 961 -1.64 -44.57 25.97
C TYR A 961 -0.94 -43.44 26.72
N GLN A 962 0.31 -43.14 26.35
CA GLN A 962 1.11 -42.12 27.00
C GLN A 962 1.16 -40.86 26.14
N VAL A 963 0.79 -39.72 26.72
CA VAL A 963 0.97 -38.39 26.12
C VAL A 963 1.93 -37.63 27.03
N GLY A 964 3.14 -37.38 26.54
CA GLY A 964 4.26 -36.88 27.33
C GLY A 964 4.53 -37.71 28.60
N ASN A 965 4.33 -37.15 29.79
CA ASN A 965 4.51 -37.87 31.08
C ASN A 965 3.21 -38.48 31.63
N SER A 966 2.05 -38.15 31.06
CA SER A 966 0.75 -38.63 31.49
C SER A 966 0.44 -39.98 30.84
N VAL A 967 -0.09 -40.93 31.63
CA VAL A 967 -0.38 -42.30 31.18
C VAL A 967 -1.87 -42.59 31.41
N TYR A 968 -2.59 -42.93 30.34
CA TYR A 968 -4.03 -43.15 30.34
C TYR A 968 -4.39 -44.60 30.02
N THR A 969 -5.31 -45.18 30.80
CA THR A 969 -5.73 -46.58 30.68
C THR A 969 -7.26 -46.75 30.62
N SER A 970 -8.02 -45.66 30.55
CA SER A 970 -9.49 -45.67 30.53
C SER A 970 -10.05 -44.77 29.44
N SER A 971 -11.21 -45.12 28.87
CA SER A 971 -11.85 -44.29 27.83
C SER A 971 -12.26 -42.93 28.39
N GLY A 972 -12.07 -41.87 27.61
CA GLY A 972 -12.42 -40.51 28.00
C GLY A 972 -11.74 -39.46 27.13
N THR A 973 -12.13 -38.21 27.33
CA THR A 973 -11.41 -37.04 26.82
C THR A 973 -10.48 -36.51 27.90
N TYR A 974 -9.19 -36.45 27.60
CA TYR A 974 -8.13 -35.97 28.48
C TYR A 974 -7.45 -34.77 27.85
N GLN A 975 -6.99 -33.85 28.70
CA GLN A 975 -6.27 -32.67 28.27
C GLN A 975 -4.93 -32.65 29.00
N ASP A 976 -3.84 -32.68 28.24
CA ASP A 976 -2.49 -32.47 28.76
C ASP A 976 -1.96 -31.13 28.27
N ILE A 977 -1.22 -30.46 29.15
CA ILE A 977 -0.57 -29.18 28.85
C ILE A 977 0.93 -29.43 28.82
N PHE A 978 1.58 -29.18 27.67
CA PHE A 978 3.02 -29.34 27.50
C PHE A 978 3.68 -28.01 27.26
N THR A 979 4.72 -27.73 28.05
CA THR A 979 5.59 -26.56 27.87
C THR A 979 6.36 -26.70 26.56
N ALA A 980 6.00 -25.93 25.54
CA ALA A 980 6.70 -25.97 24.26
C ALA A 980 8.06 -25.27 24.34
N ALA A 981 8.99 -25.66 23.47
CA ALA A 981 10.34 -25.09 23.38
C ALA A 981 10.38 -23.56 23.09
N ASN A 982 9.23 -22.97 22.75
CA ASN A 982 9.06 -21.56 22.40
C ASN A 982 8.30 -20.76 23.47
N GLY A 983 8.08 -21.31 24.67
CA GLY A 983 7.49 -20.60 25.81
C GLY A 983 5.96 -20.65 25.91
N CYS A 984 5.23 -21.05 24.86
CA CYS A 984 3.78 -21.24 24.94
C CYS A 984 3.34 -22.67 25.15
N ASP A 985 2.64 -22.87 26.26
CA ASP A 985 2.04 -24.14 26.64
C ASP A 985 1.11 -24.63 25.53
N SER A 986 1.45 -25.78 24.96
CA SER A 986 0.61 -26.47 23.98
C SER A 986 -0.44 -27.32 24.70
N ILE A 987 -1.66 -27.33 24.17
CA ILE A 987 -2.76 -28.14 24.70
C ILE A 987 -2.91 -29.37 23.81
N VAL A 988 -2.76 -30.56 24.37
CA VAL A 988 -3.08 -31.82 23.69
C VAL A 988 -4.39 -32.35 24.24
N ASN A 989 -5.43 -32.33 23.41
CA ASN A 989 -6.72 -32.95 23.74
C ASN A 989 -6.72 -34.38 23.18
N LEU A 990 -6.66 -35.38 24.07
CA LEU A 990 -6.74 -36.79 23.74
C LEU A 990 -8.18 -37.29 23.90
N GLU A 991 -8.82 -37.72 22.82
CA GLU A 991 -10.00 -38.60 22.89
C GLU A 991 -9.51 -40.06 22.84
N LEU A 992 -9.53 -40.73 23.99
CA LEU A 992 -9.10 -42.12 24.13
C LEU A 992 -10.32 -43.04 24.17
N THR A 993 -10.37 -44.01 23.26
CA THR A 993 -11.33 -45.12 23.30
C THR A 993 -10.63 -46.41 23.68
N VAL A 994 -10.92 -46.97 24.85
CA VAL A 994 -10.42 -48.28 25.28
C VAL A 994 -11.40 -49.36 24.87
N PHE A 995 -10.98 -50.28 24.00
CA PHE A 995 -11.79 -51.42 23.56
C PHE A 995 -11.63 -52.60 24.53
N PRO A 996 -12.74 -53.19 25.03
CA PRO A 996 -12.68 -54.34 25.93
C PRO A 996 -12.17 -55.59 25.19
N ILE A 997 -11.34 -56.40 25.86
CA ILE A 997 -10.89 -57.69 25.32
C ILE A 997 -12.03 -58.71 25.41
N ARG A 998 -12.30 -59.42 24.30
CA ARG A 998 -13.38 -60.43 24.25
C ARG A 998 -12.83 -61.84 24.49
N TYR A 999 -13.49 -62.55 25.41
CA TYR A 999 -13.22 -63.96 25.70
C TYR A 999 -14.29 -64.86 25.09
N ARG A 1000 -13.89 -65.95 24.44
CA ARG A 1000 -14.81 -66.98 23.93
C ARG A 1000 -14.30 -68.38 24.23
N THR A 1001 -15.14 -69.21 24.85
CA THR A 1001 -14.83 -70.63 25.05
C THR A 1001 -15.55 -71.49 24.00
N LEU A 1002 -14.82 -72.39 23.35
CA LEU A 1002 -15.32 -73.40 22.40
C LEU A 1002 -15.12 -74.78 23.02
N ASN A 1003 -16.14 -75.64 22.99
CA ASN A 1003 -16.00 -77.04 23.37
C ASN A 1003 -16.23 -77.90 22.12
N SER A 1004 -15.28 -78.76 21.76
CA SER A 1004 -15.39 -79.62 20.59
C SER A 1004 -14.81 -81.02 20.84
N SER A 1005 -15.19 -81.99 20.02
CA SER A 1005 -14.69 -83.35 20.10
C SER A 1005 -14.37 -83.90 18.72
N ILE A 1006 -13.26 -84.64 18.60
CA ILE A 1006 -12.78 -85.27 17.37
C ILE A 1006 -12.42 -86.75 17.63
N CYS A 1007 -12.40 -87.61 16.60
CA CYS A 1007 -11.92 -88.99 16.75
C CYS A 1007 -10.39 -89.05 16.72
N ALA A 1008 -9.81 -90.11 17.30
CA ALA A 1008 -8.36 -90.36 17.26
C ALA A 1008 -7.83 -90.32 15.80
N GLY A 1009 -6.87 -89.42 15.54
CA GLY A 1009 -6.30 -89.17 14.21
C GLY A 1009 -6.90 -87.96 13.45
N GLY A 1010 -7.97 -87.34 13.96
CA GLY A 1010 -8.52 -86.08 13.41
C GLY A 1010 -7.77 -84.83 13.88
N SER A 1011 -8.15 -83.66 13.35
CA SER A 1011 -7.61 -82.34 13.75
C SER A 1011 -8.71 -81.28 13.84
N TYR A 1012 -8.55 -80.31 14.76
CA TYR A 1012 -9.42 -79.15 14.93
C TYR A 1012 -8.61 -77.85 14.89
N THR A 1013 -8.98 -76.90 14.03
CA THR A 1013 -8.23 -75.65 13.80
C THR A 1013 -8.91 -74.44 14.44
N VAL A 1014 -8.14 -73.60 15.13
CA VAL A 1014 -8.56 -72.27 15.61
C VAL A 1014 -7.48 -71.27 15.17
N GLY A 1015 -7.86 -70.29 14.34
CA GLY A 1015 -6.88 -69.40 13.71
C GLY A 1015 -5.97 -70.15 12.71
N SER A 1016 -4.66 -69.95 12.82
CA SER A 1016 -3.63 -70.72 12.10
C SER A 1016 -3.19 -71.99 12.84
N SER A 1017 -3.58 -72.17 14.10
CA SER A 1017 -3.16 -73.29 14.94
C SER A 1017 -4.04 -74.52 14.73
N THR A 1018 -3.43 -75.71 14.62
CA THR A 1018 -4.10 -77.00 14.42
C THR A 1018 -3.87 -77.92 15.62
N TYR A 1019 -4.95 -78.42 16.23
CA TYR A 1019 -4.90 -79.25 17.44
C TYR A 1019 -5.42 -80.66 17.17
N THR A 1020 -4.69 -81.68 17.63
CA THR A 1020 -4.98 -83.10 17.37
C THR A 1020 -5.09 -83.95 18.64
N GLN A 1021 -4.85 -83.37 19.82
CA GLN A 1021 -4.84 -84.07 21.11
C GLN A 1021 -5.88 -83.48 22.07
N THR A 1022 -6.38 -84.28 23.01
CA THR A 1022 -7.29 -83.80 24.07
C THR A 1022 -6.59 -82.73 24.92
N GLY A 1023 -7.23 -81.59 25.11
CA GLY A 1023 -6.66 -80.51 25.92
C GLY A 1023 -7.49 -79.23 25.90
N THR A 1024 -7.14 -78.32 26.80
CA THR A 1024 -7.61 -76.93 26.76
C THR A 1024 -6.51 -76.07 26.15
N TYR A 1025 -6.78 -75.48 24.99
CA TYR A 1025 -5.88 -74.62 24.25
C TYR A 1025 -6.37 -73.18 24.31
N VAL A 1026 -5.47 -72.23 24.51
CA VAL A 1026 -5.79 -70.80 24.50
C VAL A 1026 -5.05 -70.17 23.34
N ASP A 1027 -5.79 -69.52 22.45
CA ASP A 1027 -5.26 -68.88 21.25
C ASP A 1027 -5.72 -67.42 21.18
N THR A 1028 -4.88 -66.54 20.66
CA THR A 1028 -5.15 -65.10 20.52
C THR A 1028 -5.37 -64.80 19.04
N LEU A 1029 -6.60 -64.40 18.68
CA LEU A 1029 -6.95 -64.06 17.30
C LEU A 1029 -6.92 -62.54 17.13
N ILE A 1030 -6.09 -62.08 16.19
CA ILE A 1030 -5.92 -60.66 15.85
C ILE A 1030 -7.18 -60.16 15.12
N SER A 1031 -7.84 -59.14 15.70
CA SER A 1031 -8.98 -58.48 15.07
C SER A 1031 -8.51 -57.52 13.98
N VAL A 1032 -8.76 -57.85 12.71
CA VAL A 1032 -8.43 -57.00 11.53
C VAL A 1032 -9.20 -55.67 11.48
N VAL A 1033 -10.19 -55.44 12.37
CA VAL A 1033 -11.01 -54.21 12.39
C VAL A 1033 -10.62 -53.27 13.55
N THR A 1034 -10.05 -53.80 14.65
CA THR A 1034 -9.78 -53.00 15.86
C THR A 1034 -8.39 -53.20 16.47
N ASN A 1035 -7.55 -54.08 15.93
CA ASN A 1035 -6.24 -54.48 16.47
C ASN A 1035 -6.21 -55.00 17.93
N CYS A 1036 -7.35 -55.07 18.62
CA CYS A 1036 -7.45 -55.72 19.94
C CYS A 1036 -7.72 -57.22 19.82
N ASP A 1037 -6.82 -58.02 20.37
CA ASP A 1037 -6.86 -59.47 20.33
C ASP A 1037 -8.06 -60.03 21.09
N SER A 1038 -8.69 -61.04 20.50
CA SER A 1038 -9.68 -61.86 21.21
C SER A 1038 -9.01 -63.12 21.74
N ILE A 1039 -9.23 -63.45 23.01
CA ILE A 1039 -8.72 -64.68 23.63
C ILE A 1039 -9.77 -65.79 23.42
N VAL A 1040 -9.42 -66.81 22.65
CA VAL A 1040 -10.25 -68.00 22.40
C VAL A 1040 -9.71 -69.18 23.19
N THR A 1041 -10.52 -69.75 24.08
CA THR A 1041 -10.19 -70.99 24.80
C THR A 1041 -10.93 -72.16 24.14
N LEU A 1042 -10.21 -73.08 23.49
CA LEU A 1042 -10.75 -74.34 22.97
C LEU A 1042 -10.55 -75.47 23.99
N ASN A 1043 -11.63 -76.09 24.45
CA ASN A 1043 -11.58 -77.40 25.11
C ASN A 1043 -11.86 -78.49 24.06
N LEU A 1044 -10.84 -79.27 23.71
CA LEU A 1044 -10.91 -80.34 22.72
C LEU A 1044 -10.86 -81.71 23.41
N THR A 1045 -11.80 -82.59 23.07
CA THR A 1045 -11.82 -83.99 23.53
C THR A 1045 -11.60 -84.95 22.37
N VAL A 1046 -10.59 -85.81 22.45
CA VAL A 1046 -10.32 -86.87 21.46
C VAL A 1046 -10.85 -88.20 21.97
N THR A 1047 -11.66 -88.90 21.17
CA THR A 1047 -12.29 -90.18 21.52
C THR A 1047 -11.76 -91.35 20.66
N ASP A 1048 -11.46 -92.48 21.31
CA ASP A 1048 -10.96 -93.73 20.70
C ASP A 1048 -12.10 -94.58 20.07
N PHE A 1049 -11.73 -95.55 19.20
CA PHE A 1049 -12.65 -96.52 18.58
C PHE A 1049 -12.90 -97.76 19.46
N TYR A 1050 -14.00 -98.49 19.23
CA TYR A 1050 -14.40 -99.68 20.01
C TYR A 1050 -14.14 -101.00 19.25
N GLU A 1051 -13.62 -102.03 19.93
CA GLU A 1051 -13.39 -103.39 19.38
C GLU A 1051 -14.07 -104.47 20.25
N VAL A 1052 -14.80 -105.41 19.62
CA VAL A 1052 -15.56 -106.49 20.29
C VAL A 1052 -15.16 -107.86 19.73
N ASN A 1053 -14.89 -108.85 20.58
CA ASN A 1053 -14.54 -110.22 20.18
C ASN A 1053 -15.62 -111.24 20.61
N LEU A 1054 -16.03 -112.15 19.72
CA LEU A 1054 -17.04 -113.21 19.94
C LEU A 1054 -16.45 -114.60 19.64
N ASP A 1055 -16.71 -115.60 20.47
CA ASP A 1055 -16.31 -117.00 20.26
C ASP A 1055 -17.55 -117.92 20.27
N GLU A 1056 -17.81 -118.63 19.17
CA GLU A 1056 -19.05 -119.41 18.98
C GLU A 1056 -18.80 -120.80 18.38
N THR A 1057 -19.66 -121.78 18.66
CA THR A 1057 -19.53 -123.17 18.15
C THR A 1057 -20.85 -123.72 17.64
N ILE A 1058 -20.85 -124.32 16.44
CA ILE A 1058 -22.02 -124.90 15.76
C ILE A 1058 -21.74 -126.34 15.24
N CYS A 1059 -22.76 -127.14 14.93
CA CYS A 1059 -22.56 -128.47 14.30
C CYS A 1059 -22.43 -128.36 12.76
N GLU A 1060 -21.75 -129.33 12.13
CA GLU A 1060 -21.61 -129.40 10.67
C GLU A 1060 -22.99 -129.42 9.96
N GLY A 1061 -23.33 -128.32 9.27
CA GLY A 1061 -24.63 -128.10 8.62
C GLY A 1061 -25.41 -126.87 9.10
N GLU A 1062 -24.97 -126.19 10.16
CA GLU A 1062 -25.59 -124.96 10.71
C GLU A 1062 -24.85 -123.66 10.32
N SER A 1063 -25.37 -122.48 10.72
CA SER A 1063 -24.75 -121.15 10.46
C SER A 1063 -24.88 -120.17 11.64
N PHE A 1064 -23.87 -119.33 11.89
CA PHE A 1064 -23.89 -118.21 12.85
C PHE A 1064 -23.76 -116.84 12.15
N THR A 1065 -24.51 -115.81 12.57
CA THR A 1065 -24.55 -114.51 11.87
C THR A 1065 -24.03 -113.33 12.70
N VAL A 1066 -23.18 -112.49 12.10
CA VAL A 1066 -22.74 -111.19 12.64
C VAL A 1066 -23.13 -110.09 11.65
N GLY A 1067 -23.93 -109.12 12.10
CA GLY A 1067 -24.52 -108.11 11.24
C GLY A 1067 -25.38 -108.73 10.12
N ALA A 1068 -25.01 -108.46 8.86
CA ALA A 1068 -25.68 -109.03 7.68
C ALA A 1068 -24.99 -110.30 7.13
N ASN A 1069 -23.83 -110.69 7.67
CA ASN A 1069 -23.02 -111.81 7.18
C ASN A 1069 -23.32 -113.10 7.96
N ALA A 1070 -23.41 -114.24 7.25
CA ALA A 1070 -23.64 -115.56 7.84
C ALA A 1070 -22.47 -116.51 7.58
N TYR A 1071 -21.94 -117.11 8.64
CA TYR A 1071 -20.75 -117.96 8.63
C TYR A 1071 -21.10 -119.40 8.98
N THR A 1072 -20.59 -120.36 8.20
CA THR A 1072 -20.92 -121.80 8.30
C THR A 1072 -19.68 -122.69 8.42
N GLN A 1073 -18.48 -122.09 8.45
CA GLN A 1073 -17.20 -122.79 8.48
C GLN A 1073 -16.37 -122.32 9.67
N THR A 1074 -15.49 -123.18 10.16
CA THR A 1074 -14.58 -122.81 11.26
C THR A 1074 -13.61 -121.73 10.77
N GLY A 1075 -13.48 -120.63 11.51
CA GLY A 1075 -12.58 -119.53 11.13
C GLY A 1075 -12.70 -118.30 12.02
N LEU A 1076 -11.72 -117.39 11.85
CA LEU A 1076 -11.73 -116.04 12.43
C LEU A 1076 -12.22 -115.05 11.37
N TYR A 1077 -13.21 -114.24 11.72
CA TYR A 1077 -13.85 -113.24 10.86
C TYR A 1077 -13.82 -111.86 11.56
N SER A 1078 -13.83 -110.77 10.79
CA SER A 1078 -13.84 -109.39 11.32
C SER A 1078 -14.75 -108.52 10.46
N ASP A 1079 -15.70 -107.81 11.08
CA ASP A 1079 -16.64 -106.90 10.44
C ASP A 1079 -16.54 -105.49 11.06
N ALA A 1080 -16.47 -104.45 10.23
CA ALA A 1080 -16.43 -103.06 10.66
C ALA A 1080 -17.79 -102.38 10.54
N PHE A 1081 -18.16 -101.57 11.54
CA PHE A 1081 -19.44 -100.88 11.66
C PHE A 1081 -19.25 -99.38 11.91
N ILE A 1082 -20.09 -98.55 11.30
CA ILE A 1082 -20.11 -97.09 11.50
C ILE A 1082 -21.13 -96.78 12.59
N SER A 1083 -20.71 -96.14 13.69
CA SER A 1083 -21.61 -95.73 14.78
C SER A 1083 -22.30 -94.39 14.47
N SER A 1084 -23.46 -94.14 15.07
CA SER A 1084 -24.23 -92.90 14.88
C SER A 1084 -23.55 -91.64 15.45
N ASP A 1085 -22.47 -91.79 16.22
CA ASP A 1085 -21.71 -90.70 16.85
C ASP A 1085 -20.32 -90.47 16.22
N GLY A 1086 -20.03 -91.09 15.07
CA GLY A 1086 -18.95 -90.67 14.18
C GLY A 1086 -17.54 -91.22 14.44
N CYS A 1087 -17.32 -92.08 15.43
CA CYS A 1087 -16.11 -92.92 15.51
C CYS A 1087 -16.50 -94.41 15.30
N ASP A 1088 -15.77 -95.14 14.44
CA ASP A 1088 -16.10 -96.49 13.94
C ASP A 1088 -15.90 -97.61 14.99
N SER A 1089 -16.42 -98.82 14.74
CA SER A 1089 -16.25 -100.02 15.60
C SER A 1089 -15.89 -101.28 14.79
N ILE A 1090 -15.14 -102.21 15.37
CA ILE A 1090 -14.77 -103.51 14.75
C ILE A 1090 -15.28 -104.68 15.61
N VAL A 1091 -15.91 -105.69 15.00
CA VAL A 1091 -16.32 -106.94 15.66
C VAL A 1091 -15.56 -108.12 15.06
N ASN A 1092 -14.81 -108.86 15.87
CA ASN A 1092 -14.13 -110.09 15.45
C ASN A 1092 -14.87 -111.34 15.97
N LEU A 1093 -15.19 -112.30 15.10
CA LEU A 1093 -15.84 -113.58 15.42
C LEU A 1093 -14.87 -114.75 15.22
N ASN A 1094 -14.76 -115.62 16.20
CA ASN A 1094 -14.08 -116.92 16.12
C ASN A 1094 -15.12 -118.05 16.14
N LEU A 1095 -15.40 -118.65 14.99
CA LEU A 1095 -16.39 -119.71 14.84
C LEU A 1095 -15.73 -121.09 14.78
N THR A 1096 -16.23 -122.07 15.52
CA THR A 1096 -15.81 -123.49 15.47
C THR A 1096 -16.96 -124.40 15.02
N VAL A 1097 -16.72 -125.34 14.11
CA VAL A 1097 -17.74 -126.27 13.56
C VAL A 1097 -17.33 -127.72 13.81
N LEU A 1098 -18.16 -128.51 14.51
CA LEU A 1098 -17.85 -129.89 14.94
C LEU A 1098 -18.40 -130.98 13.97
N PRO A 1099 -17.60 -132.02 13.60
CA PRO A 1099 -18.00 -133.10 12.68
C PRO A 1099 -18.73 -134.29 13.35
N LEU A 1100 -19.54 -135.04 12.59
CA LEU A 1100 -20.29 -136.23 13.06
C LEU A 1100 -19.41 -137.50 13.21
N ARG A 1101 -19.64 -138.35 14.22
CA ARG A 1101 -18.82 -139.55 14.56
C ARG A 1101 -19.50 -140.91 14.28
N TYR A 1102 -18.68 -141.91 13.87
CA TYR A 1102 -19.09 -143.31 13.60
C TYR A 1102 -18.25 -144.30 14.43
N GLN A 1103 -18.86 -145.38 14.97
CA GLN A 1103 -18.15 -146.42 15.75
C GLN A 1103 -18.62 -147.85 15.39
N THR A 1104 -17.70 -148.83 15.44
CA THR A 1104 -18.02 -150.27 15.25
C THR A 1104 -17.53 -151.11 16.45
N VAL A 1105 -18.32 -152.09 16.88
CA VAL A 1105 -18.06 -152.99 18.02
C VAL A 1105 -18.17 -154.44 17.57
N ASP A 1106 -17.18 -155.28 17.90
CA ASP A 1106 -17.22 -156.73 17.65
C ASP A 1106 -17.34 -157.48 18.99
N ALA A 1107 -18.24 -158.47 19.09
CA ALA A 1107 -18.47 -159.24 20.31
C ALA A 1107 -18.60 -160.75 20.02
N THR A 1108 -18.17 -161.59 20.97
CA THR A 1108 -18.34 -163.04 20.90
C THR A 1108 -18.92 -163.57 22.21
N ILE A 1109 -19.96 -164.41 22.12
CA ILE A 1109 -20.66 -164.99 23.27
C ILE A 1109 -20.75 -166.52 23.14
N CYS A 1110 -21.03 -167.24 24.21
CA CYS A 1110 -21.28 -168.69 24.17
C CYS A 1110 -22.75 -169.00 23.83
N ASP A 1111 -23.02 -170.18 23.29
CA ASP A 1111 -24.38 -170.62 22.99
C ASP A 1111 -25.25 -170.67 24.27
N GLY A 1112 -26.28 -169.82 24.33
CA GLY A 1112 -27.14 -169.59 25.50
C GLY A 1112 -27.02 -168.21 26.17
N GLU A 1113 -26.03 -167.40 25.79
CA GLU A 1113 -25.86 -166.01 26.27
C GLU A 1113 -26.48 -164.97 25.33
N SER A 1114 -26.50 -163.68 25.70
CA SER A 1114 -26.93 -162.56 24.87
C SER A 1114 -25.99 -161.35 24.97
N PHE A 1115 -25.98 -160.49 23.94
CA PHE A 1115 -25.27 -159.21 23.94
C PHE A 1115 -26.25 -158.05 23.78
N ALA A 1116 -26.27 -157.13 24.74
CA ALA A 1116 -27.12 -155.95 24.73
C ALA A 1116 -26.45 -154.78 23.99
N MET A 1117 -27.11 -154.22 22.97
CA MET A 1117 -26.72 -152.93 22.38
C MET A 1117 -27.95 -152.06 22.08
N GLY A 1118 -27.95 -150.80 22.55
CA GLY A 1118 -29.04 -149.85 22.29
C GLY A 1118 -30.37 -150.23 22.95
N GLY A 1119 -30.34 -150.98 24.05
CA GLY A 1119 -31.53 -151.48 24.74
C GLY A 1119 -32.15 -152.74 24.13
N ILE A 1120 -31.53 -153.34 23.11
CA ILE A 1120 -31.98 -154.58 22.47
C ILE A 1120 -30.94 -155.68 22.72
N ASP A 1121 -31.39 -156.87 23.11
CA ASP A 1121 -30.56 -158.04 23.33
C ASP A 1121 -30.48 -158.93 22.07
N TYR A 1122 -29.27 -159.26 21.65
CA TYR A 1122 -28.98 -160.09 20.49
C TYR A 1122 -28.42 -161.45 20.92
N PHE A 1123 -28.95 -162.53 20.34
CA PHE A 1123 -28.67 -163.92 20.75
C PHE A 1123 -28.07 -164.77 19.62
N VAL A 1124 -28.04 -164.24 18.40
CA VAL A 1124 -27.63 -164.95 17.19
C VAL A 1124 -26.52 -164.15 16.52
N SER A 1125 -25.57 -164.84 15.89
CA SER A 1125 -24.48 -164.18 15.18
C SER A 1125 -25.01 -163.31 14.02
N GLY A 1126 -24.50 -162.08 13.87
CA GLY A 1126 -24.95 -161.12 12.84
C GLY A 1126 -24.42 -159.69 13.05
N THR A 1127 -24.70 -158.78 12.10
CA THR A 1127 -24.33 -157.35 12.17
C THR A 1127 -25.57 -156.46 12.36
N TYR A 1128 -25.52 -155.49 13.27
CA TYR A 1128 -26.63 -154.59 13.64
C TYR A 1128 -26.18 -153.11 13.69
N MET A 1129 -27.01 -152.13 13.32
CA MET A 1129 -26.70 -150.68 13.41
C MET A 1129 -27.77 -149.89 14.15
N THR A 1130 -27.36 -148.87 14.93
CA THR A 1130 -28.26 -147.90 15.58
C THR A 1130 -27.60 -146.52 15.74
N THR A 1131 -28.39 -145.45 15.71
CA THR A 1131 -27.98 -144.08 16.07
C THR A 1131 -28.20 -143.85 17.55
N LEU A 1132 -27.18 -143.37 18.26
CA LEU A 1132 -27.26 -142.99 19.65
C LEU A 1132 -27.01 -141.48 19.77
N THR A 1133 -28.02 -140.74 20.25
CA THR A 1133 -27.92 -139.33 20.61
C THR A 1133 -26.90 -139.17 21.73
N ALA A 1134 -25.82 -138.42 21.46
CA ALA A 1134 -24.72 -138.24 22.40
C ALA A 1134 -25.09 -137.17 23.45
N VAL A 1135 -25.24 -137.58 24.71
CA VAL A 1135 -25.75 -136.72 25.80
C VAL A 1135 -24.69 -135.73 26.33
N GLU A 1136 -23.43 -135.74 25.86
CA GLU A 1136 -22.40 -134.82 26.37
C GLU A 1136 -21.50 -134.13 25.32
N THR A 1137 -21.69 -134.30 24.00
CA THR A 1137 -20.88 -133.56 23.00
C THR A 1137 -21.64 -133.01 21.79
N GLY A 1138 -22.95 -132.81 21.91
CA GLY A 1138 -23.70 -131.85 21.07
C GLY A 1138 -23.97 -132.21 19.60
N CYS A 1139 -23.32 -133.22 19.01
CA CYS A 1139 -23.71 -133.78 17.71
C CYS A 1139 -23.81 -135.34 17.78
N ASP A 1140 -24.83 -135.93 17.15
CA ASP A 1140 -25.20 -137.36 17.29
C ASP A 1140 -24.17 -138.35 16.69
N SER A 1141 -24.14 -139.60 17.20
CA SER A 1141 -23.22 -140.65 16.73
C SER A 1141 -23.94 -141.90 16.16
N ILE A 1142 -23.33 -142.56 15.16
CA ILE A 1142 -23.84 -143.81 14.54
C ILE A 1142 -22.97 -145.00 14.96
N VAL A 1143 -23.57 -146.08 15.50
CA VAL A 1143 -22.86 -147.28 16.02
C VAL A 1143 -23.28 -148.57 15.30
N THR A 1144 -22.32 -149.44 14.98
CA THR A 1144 -22.49 -150.76 14.33
C THR A 1144 -21.93 -151.91 15.20
N LEU A 1145 -22.66 -153.01 15.41
CA LEU A 1145 -22.22 -154.21 16.16
C LEU A 1145 -22.09 -155.44 15.25
N ASN A 1146 -21.01 -156.21 15.34
CA ASN A 1146 -20.90 -157.57 14.79
C ASN A 1146 -20.81 -158.61 15.93
N LEU A 1147 -21.74 -159.56 16.00
CA LEU A 1147 -21.82 -160.58 17.06
C LEU A 1147 -21.50 -161.99 16.50
N GLN A 1148 -20.71 -162.78 17.23
CA GLN A 1148 -20.39 -164.20 16.94
C GLN A 1148 -20.73 -165.10 18.14
N VAL A 1149 -21.28 -166.31 17.93
CA VAL A 1149 -21.71 -167.23 19.01
C VAL A 1149 -20.98 -168.59 18.91
N ASN A 1150 -20.29 -169.05 19.97
CA ASN A 1150 -19.47 -170.27 19.98
C ASN A 1150 -20.12 -171.46 20.74
N PRO A 1151 -20.07 -172.72 20.24
CA PRO A 1151 -20.65 -173.91 20.89
C PRO A 1151 -19.69 -174.64 21.86
N VAL A 1152 -20.20 -175.32 22.91
CA VAL A 1152 -19.41 -175.98 23.98
C VAL A 1152 -19.37 -177.52 23.82
N PHE A 1153 -18.19 -178.16 23.93
CA PHE A 1153 -18.00 -179.62 24.00
C PHE A 1153 -17.15 -180.02 25.23
N GLU A 1154 -17.60 -181.00 26.02
CA GLU A 1154 -16.79 -181.65 27.06
C GLU A 1154 -16.60 -183.16 26.77
N THR A 1155 -15.37 -183.65 26.95
CA THR A 1155 -15.00 -185.08 26.91
C THR A 1155 -14.47 -185.54 28.25
N ASN A 1156 -14.87 -186.76 28.64
CA ASN A 1156 -14.49 -187.47 29.88
C ASN A 1156 -13.16 -188.24 29.74
N LEU A 1157 -12.30 -188.20 30.77
CA LEU A 1157 -11.91 -189.37 31.60
C LEU A 1157 -10.87 -188.99 32.68
N THR A 1158 -11.28 -189.22 33.94
CA THR A 1158 -10.59 -189.13 35.26
C THR A 1158 -10.09 -187.77 35.75
#